data_AF-A0A1G3QBZ5-F1
#
_entry.id   AF-A0A1G3QBZ5-F1
#
_cell.length_a   1.000
_cell.length_b   1.000
_cell.length_c   1.000
_cell.angle_alpha   90.00
_cell.angle_beta   90.00
_cell.angle_gamma   90.00
#
_symmetry.space_group_name_H-M   'P 1'
#
loop_
_entity.id
_entity.type
_entity.pdbx_description
1 polymer ?
#
loop_
_entity_poly.entity_id
_entity_poly.type
_entity_poly.pdbx_seq_one_letter_code
_entity_poly.pdbx_strand_id
1 'polypeptide(L)'
;MTKQKLPKLMLICITLFTLHMIYAAEKPITLVYAIGIRDGAKGTDGVTFKVEVSENGKKYNLLGTTHYKESAWKFLTADLSKYRDNKITIRLSIDPGESTACDWAGWGDIAIAEGEVPKNFQGDFKNSSFKTIVKLDTIGFTKGIVTKNGEIPTFDADSGGIFNVDYIKCAGVLKHGFFSHPCWKEEYKGSGVFAEFKINNLSFLDTGGVETHSDNKEFSKSAFSEKKNYAYPPEIAAWNTETKNEQIKKAEKFLKDFNAATTRKDKKFIIQPGDYRFDDELKQQLVFSNAVNMEIIADGVTFWIEESGGIKFVHCFNVSVKGLTIDYDPLPFTQAVIVDINQTEQCLIVRIIDGFPSPEKYPSSQKPCFTPDGKFIPDFFSDKIQSYESVGDKTIRIKFLRGALFKEPTKSLDGTRVKDIIVINPRRGNTIRSVSCGRMTFEDITLYASSGFGFAEGADAGVNAGGNVYRKCKIVRRPGTKRFIGCNADAFHSIEAVKGPLIEDCEFSWSCDDFVNIHGFFAMVYAAQDSTHLKIANLFHPNFSTNSLLCFNNFDSLESEGKAKVVSFEAVEDQNEINDALKNMPIEKHTRDFPIGLLWNVTLDQPVKAEKYSLVSSDGGRGRGFIIRNNYFHDNTTRGILANGEDGLVENNRIERTGTSGILISPDLYWLEGPVPNNIIVRSNTFSDCMNLLLWRGSKVSTVATINIVAGTGLESSKKIHPIPLIYGITIEGNRIIRSGIAGIFVGNAFDVTIKYNLIEDPVFYPPLLGNGRDFLGEEANYGIYLASARNVDITHNTIIINNTHCQGKIKLGGKVENKTVRIKE
;
A
#
# COMPACT_ATOMS: atom_id res chain seq x y z
N MET A 1 59.61 41.69 -11.81
CA MET A 1 59.26 41.10 -13.12
C MET A 1 57.97 40.31 -12.89
N THR A 2 56.82 40.52 -13.54
CA THR A 2 56.39 41.33 -14.68
C THR A 2 54.87 41.53 -14.54
N LYS A 3 54.38 42.74 -14.82
CA LYS A 3 52.95 43.08 -14.88
C LYS A 3 52.25 42.23 -15.94
N GLN A 4 51.07 41.67 -15.64
CA GLN A 4 50.09 41.33 -16.66
C GLN A 4 48.69 41.83 -16.27
N LYS A 5 48.08 42.50 -17.25
CA LYS A 5 46.79 43.19 -17.20
C LYS A 5 45.66 42.17 -17.11
N LEU A 6 44.74 42.33 -16.16
CA LEU A 6 43.39 41.74 -16.27
C LEU A 6 42.52 42.67 -17.14
N PRO A 7 41.89 42.18 -18.22
CA PRO A 7 41.06 42.99 -19.10
C PRO A 7 39.61 43.04 -18.61
N LYS A 8 39.03 44.25 -18.56
CA LYS A 8 37.68 44.71 -19.01
C LYS A 8 36.46 43.76 -19.17
N LEU A 9 36.45 42.53 -18.64
CA LEU A 9 35.32 41.59 -18.74
C LEU A 9 34.38 41.66 -17.53
N MET A 10 34.85 42.16 -16.39
CA MET A 10 34.08 42.10 -15.13
C MET A 10 33.04 43.22 -14.98
N LEU A 11 33.11 44.28 -15.81
CA LEU A 11 32.15 45.39 -15.80
C LEU A 11 31.09 45.32 -16.92
N ILE A 12 31.18 44.34 -17.82
CA ILE A 12 30.16 44.07 -18.85
C ILE A 12 29.21 42.94 -18.39
N CYS A 13 29.68 42.02 -17.55
CA CYS A 13 28.82 40.95 -17.01
C CYS A 13 27.78 41.48 -16.00
N ILE A 14 28.07 42.56 -15.26
CA ILE A 14 27.13 43.09 -14.25
C ILE A 14 25.99 43.89 -14.92
N THR A 15 26.21 44.51 -16.08
CA THR A 15 25.15 45.18 -16.85
C THR A 15 24.34 44.23 -17.73
N LEU A 16 24.88 43.06 -18.12
CA LEU A 16 24.13 42.02 -18.84
C LEU A 16 23.29 41.13 -17.90
N PHE A 17 23.71 40.92 -16.65
CA PHE A 17 22.92 40.17 -15.67
C PHE A 17 21.75 40.96 -15.07
N THR A 18 21.83 42.30 -15.03
CA THR A 18 20.71 43.15 -14.62
C THR A 18 19.76 43.52 -15.77
N LEU A 19 20.06 43.14 -17.02
CA LEU A 19 19.12 43.27 -18.15
C LEU A 19 18.40 41.95 -18.52
N HIS A 20 18.94 40.78 -18.16
CA HIS A 20 18.24 39.48 -18.35
C HIS A 20 17.19 39.17 -17.28
N MET A 21 17.09 39.97 -16.23
CA MET A 21 16.04 39.90 -15.20
C MET A 21 14.87 40.86 -15.46
N ILE A 22 14.79 41.43 -16.66
CA ILE A 22 13.62 42.19 -17.13
C ILE A 22 13.31 41.69 -18.55
N TYR A 23 12.20 40.97 -18.70
CA TYR A 23 11.72 40.25 -19.89
C TYR A 23 12.43 38.92 -20.23
N ALA A 24 12.23 37.89 -19.40
CA ALA A 24 11.88 36.61 -20.02
C ALA A 24 10.54 36.85 -20.74
N ALA A 25 10.53 36.86 -22.07
CA ALA A 25 9.30 37.08 -22.83
C ALA A 25 8.25 36.05 -22.36
N GLU A 26 7.10 36.53 -21.89
CA GLU A 26 6.03 35.64 -21.46
C GLU A 26 5.64 34.72 -22.62
N LYS A 27 5.71 33.39 -22.39
CA LYS A 27 5.39 32.39 -23.41
C LYS A 27 3.92 32.52 -23.81
N PRO A 28 3.54 32.59 -25.09
CA PRO A 28 2.15 32.82 -25.49
C PRO A 28 1.21 31.77 -24.90
N ILE A 29 -0.02 32.18 -24.54
CA ILE A 29 -1.09 31.26 -24.15
C ILE A 29 -2.09 31.20 -25.29
N THR A 30 -2.37 29.99 -25.77
CA THR A 30 -3.20 29.76 -26.94
C THR A 30 -4.26 28.70 -26.63
N LEU A 31 -5.53 28.96 -26.93
CA LEU A 31 -6.53 27.92 -27.04
C LEU A 31 -6.35 27.22 -28.40
N VAL A 32 -6.08 25.93 -28.38
CA VAL A 32 -6.00 25.05 -29.54
C VAL A 32 -7.25 24.19 -29.57
N TYR A 33 -7.88 24.05 -30.73
CA TYR A 33 -9.10 23.25 -30.88
C TYR A 33 -9.27 22.79 -32.33
N ALA A 34 -9.92 21.65 -32.52
CA ALA A 34 -10.38 21.18 -33.82
C ALA A 34 -11.89 21.33 -33.93
N ILE A 35 -12.36 21.74 -35.11
CA ILE A 35 -13.78 21.74 -35.46
C ILE A 35 -14.03 20.77 -36.62
N GLY A 36 -15.23 20.22 -36.71
CA GLY A 36 -15.61 19.35 -37.81
C GLY A 36 -17.10 19.08 -37.85
N ILE A 37 -17.58 18.59 -38.98
CA ILE A 37 -18.94 18.06 -39.11
C ILE A 37 -18.90 16.54 -39.01
N ARG A 38 -19.75 15.98 -38.14
CA ARG A 38 -19.79 14.55 -37.82
C ARG A 38 -20.17 13.72 -39.06
N ASP A 39 -19.51 12.57 -39.20
CA ASP A 39 -19.85 11.58 -40.22
C ASP A 39 -21.33 11.20 -40.10
N GLY A 40 -22.05 11.27 -41.23
CA GLY A 40 -23.49 10.98 -41.30
C GLY A 40 -24.40 12.21 -41.31
N ALA A 41 -23.87 13.42 -41.13
CA ALA A 41 -24.56 14.71 -41.24
C ALA A 41 -25.00 15.06 -42.70
N LYS A 42 -25.78 14.19 -43.34
CA LYS A 42 -26.18 14.35 -44.73
C LYS A 42 -27.14 15.54 -44.88
N GLY A 43 -26.74 16.52 -45.69
CA GLY A 43 -27.57 17.69 -45.99
C GLY A 43 -27.32 18.92 -45.12
N THR A 44 -26.28 18.93 -44.29
CA THR A 44 -25.77 20.15 -43.65
C THR A 44 -25.36 21.18 -44.70
N ASP A 45 -25.75 22.43 -44.51
CA ASP A 45 -25.27 23.57 -45.29
C ASP A 45 -24.11 24.30 -44.60
N GLY A 46 -23.84 23.95 -43.35
CA GLY A 46 -22.64 24.27 -42.60
C GLY A 46 -22.95 24.93 -41.27
N VAL A 47 -22.04 24.77 -40.31
CA VAL A 47 -22.19 25.30 -38.96
C VAL A 47 -21.20 26.43 -38.72
N THR A 48 -21.66 27.50 -38.06
CA THR A 48 -20.78 28.60 -37.64
C THR A 48 -20.30 28.37 -36.21
N PHE A 49 -19.02 28.04 -36.05
CA PHE A 49 -18.35 27.86 -34.77
C PHE A 49 -17.83 29.20 -34.27
N LYS A 50 -18.09 29.52 -33.00
CA LYS A 50 -17.58 30.73 -32.34
C LYS A 50 -16.86 30.37 -31.05
N VAL A 51 -15.76 31.06 -30.80
CA VAL A 51 -15.04 31.05 -29.54
C VAL A 51 -15.00 32.47 -29.00
N GLU A 52 -15.49 32.64 -27.79
CA GLU A 52 -15.54 33.92 -27.09
C GLU A 52 -14.90 33.80 -25.71
N VAL A 53 -14.47 34.94 -25.15
CA VAL A 53 -13.92 35.00 -23.81
C VAL A 53 -14.47 36.19 -23.03
N SER A 54 -14.93 35.93 -21.81
CA SER A 54 -15.27 36.94 -20.82
C SER A 54 -14.17 36.99 -19.77
N GLU A 55 -13.79 38.20 -19.36
CA GLU A 55 -12.82 38.44 -18.30
C GLU A 55 -13.55 38.92 -17.04
N ASN A 56 -13.39 38.23 -15.90
CA ASN A 56 -14.01 38.59 -14.63
C ASN A 56 -15.54 38.81 -14.71
N GLY A 57 -16.24 38.04 -15.55
CA GLY A 57 -17.69 38.16 -15.75
C GLY A 57 -18.15 39.40 -16.54
N LYS A 58 -17.22 40.10 -17.23
CA LYS A 58 -17.53 41.21 -18.14
C LYS A 58 -18.10 40.71 -19.47
N LYS A 59 -18.41 41.63 -20.40
CA LYS A 59 -18.91 41.31 -21.75
C LYS A 59 -17.95 40.35 -22.49
N TYR A 60 -18.52 39.38 -23.20
CA TYR A 60 -17.79 38.46 -24.07
C TYR A 60 -17.10 39.19 -25.22
N ASN A 61 -15.83 38.84 -25.45
CA ASN A 61 -15.04 39.25 -26.61
C ASN A 61 -14.89 38.06 -27.56
N LEU A 62 -15.19 38.27 -28.84
CA LEU A 62 -15.02 37.25 -29.87
C LEU A 62 -13.53 37.02 -30.14
N LEU A 63 -13.08 35.77 -30.00
CA LEU A 63 -11.70 35.34 -30.29
C LEU A 63 -11.57 34.69 -31.67
N GLY A 64 -12.62 34.03 -32.15
CA GLY A 64 -12.64 33.40 -33.46
C GLY A 64 -14.05 33.03 -33.89
N THR A 65 -14.31 33.14 -35.19
CA THR A 65 -15.54 32.66 -35.82
C THR A 65 -15.18 31.93 -37.12
N THR A 66 -15.72 30.74 -37.33
CA THR A 66 -15.46 29.95 -38.55
C THR A 66 -16.73 29.24 -38.97
N HIS A 67 -17.19 29.51 -40.19
CA HIS A 67 -18.20 28.69 -40.83
C HIS A 67 -17.54 27.46 -41.46
N TYR A 68 -18.07 26.26 -41.20
CA TYR A 68 -17.48 25.01 -41.64
C TYR A 68 -18.54 23.97 -41.99
N LYS A 69 -18.36 23.30 -43.13
CA LYS A 69 -19.35 22.36 -43.70
C LYS A 69 -18.77 21.00 -44.09
N GLU A 70 -17.46 20.82 -43.92
CA GLU A 70 -16.78 19.61 -44.37
C GLU A 70 -16.83 18.56 -43.27
N SER A 71 -17.06 17.31 -43.68
CA SER A 71 -16.99 16.13 -42.81
C SER A 71 -15.53 15.74 -42.56
N ALA A 72 -14.71 16.66 -42.06
CA ALA A 72 -13.28 16.51 -41.77
C ALA A 72 -12.89 17.35 -40.54
N TRP A 73 -11.73 17.10 -39.94
CA TRP A 73 -11.23 17.93 -38.84
C TRP A 73 -10.41 19.12 -39.36
N LYS A 74 -10.71 20.32 -38.86
CA LYS A 74 -9.93 21.53 -39.08
C LYS A 74 -9.42 22.07 -37.75
N PHE A 75 -8.11 22.14 -37.60
CA PHE A 75 -7.46 22.74 -36.43
C PHE A 75 -7.43 24.25 -36.51
N LEU A 76 -7.69 24.88 -35.37
CA LEU A 76 -7.75 26.33 -35.18
C LEU A 76 -7.10 26.68 -33.85
N THR A 77 -6.71 27.95 -33.74
CA THR A 77 -6.15 28.53 -32.52
C THR A 77 -6.80 29.87 -32.21
N ALA A 78 -6.77 30.25 -30.94
CA ALA A 78 -7.18 31.56 -30.46
C ALA A 78 -6.19 32.04 -29.39
N ASP A 79 -5.74 33.30 -29.49
CA ASP A 79 -4.79 33.88 -28.55
C ASP A 79 -5.49 34.27 -27.24
N LEU A 80 -4.98 33.73 -26.13
CA LEU A 80 -5.42 34.00 -24.77
C LEU A 80 -4.38 34.74 -23.94
N SER A 81 -3.24 35.14 -24.52
CA SER A 81 -2.10 35.71 -23.79
C SER A 81 -2.48 36.96 -22.99
N LYS A 82 -3.38 37.80 -23.51
CA LYS A 82 -3.95 38.97 -22.81
C LYS A 82 -4.62 38.62 -21.47
N TYR A 83 -5.12 37.40 -21.34
CA TYR A 83 -5.92 36.97 -20.21
C TYR A 83 -5.15 36.12 -19.20
N ARG A 84 -3.82 36.02 -19.35
CA ARG A 84 -2.93 35.16 -18.55
C ARG A 84 -3.25 35.17 -17.06
N ASP A 85 -3.36 36.35 -16.47
CA ASP A 85 -3.50 36.50 -15.02
C ASP A 85 -4.94 36.77 -14.56
N ASN A 86 -5.91 36.59 -15.45
CA ASN A 86 -7.30 36.91 -15.20
C ASN A 86 -8.16 35.66 -15.02
N LYS A 87 -9.22 35.79 -14.22
CA LYS A 87 -10.34 34.85 -14.27
C LYS A 87 -11.04 35.04 -15.60
N ILE A 88 -11.17 33.97 -16.37
CA ILE A 88 -11.88 34.00 -17.65
C ILE A 88 -12.98 32.98 -17.73
N THR A 89 -13.96 33.25 -18.59
CA THR A 89 -14.92 32.26 -19.08
C THR A 89 -14.74 32.14 -20.58
N ILE A 90 -14.35 30.96 -21.05
CA ILE A 90 -14.33 30.65 -22.48
C ILE A 90 -15.70 30.14 -22.86
N ARG A 91 -16.31 30.71 -23.89
CA ARG A 91 -17.57 30.24 -24.45
C ARG A 91 -17.33 29.65 -25.83
N LEU A 92 -17.78 28.42 -26.02
CA LEU A 92 -17.85 27.76 -27.31
C LEU A 92 -19.30 27.75 -27.75
N SER A 93 -19.60 28.24 -28.95
CA SER A 93 -20.96 28.19 -29.47
C SER A 93 -21.01 27.81 -30.93
N ILE A 94 -22.14 27.24 -31.32
CA ILE A 94 -22.47 27.00 -32.72
C ILE A 94 -23.76 27.72 -33.09
N ASP A 95 -23.78 28.33 -34.27
CA ASP A 95 -24.99 28.82 -34.91
C ASP A 95 -25.31 27.97 -36.15
N PRO A 96 -26.57 27.59 -36.35
CA PRO A 96 -26.98 26.76 -37.48
C PRO A 96 -26.93 27.48 -38.81
N GLY A 97 -26.82 26.71 -39.88
CA GLY A 97 -27.25 27.13 -41.21
C GLY A 97 -28.76 26.97 -41.41
N GLU A 98 -29.23 27.11 -42.65
CA GLU A 98 -30.63 26.90 -43.03
C GLU A 98 -31.09 25.45 -42.78
N SER A 99 -30.18 24.46 -42.83
CA SER A 99 -30.51 23.03 -42.62
C SER A 99 -30.18 22.52 -41.22
N THR A 100 -30.71 23.21 -40.21
CA THR A 100 -30.46 23.03 -38.77
C THR A 100 -30.52 21.58 -38.24
N ALA A 101 -31.36 20.69 -38.79
CA ALA A 101 -31.48 19.30 -38.33
C ALA A 101 -30.28 18.41 -38.72
N CYS A 102 -29.47 18.86 -39.67
CA CYS A 102 -28.31 18.13 -40.18
C CYS A 102 -26.98 18.69 -39.66
N ASP A 103 -27.01 19.74 -38.83
CA ASP A 103 -25.85 20.49 -38.37
C ASP A 103 -25.16 19.85 -37.16
N TRP A 104 -24.57 18.69 -37.39
CA TRP A 104 -23.96 17.84 -36.38
C TRP A 104 -22.50 18.24 -36.17
N ALA A 105 -22.28 19.30 -35.40
CA ALA A 105 -20.96 19.88 -35.17
C ALA A 105 -20.16 19.14 -34.07
N GLY A 106 -18.86 19.02 -34.30
CA GLY A 106 -17.90 18.46 -33.35
C GLY A 106 -16.80 19.46 -33.00
N TRP A 107 -16.48 19.51 -31.72
CA TRP A 107 -15.27 20.13 -31.16
C TRP A 107 -14.36 19.00 -30.71
N GLY A 108 -13.12 18.97 -31.16
CA GLY A 108 -12.15 17.93 -30.80
C GLY A 108 -10.85 18.54 -30.34
N ASP A 109 -10.03 17.77 -29.61
CA ASP A 109 -8.64 18.15 -29.31
C ASP A 109 -8.51 19.57 -28.75
N ILE A 110 -9.38 19.90 -27.78
CA ILE A 110 -9.57 21.26 -27.29
C ILE A 110 -8.82 21.50 -25.97
N ALA A 111 -7.80 22.34 -26.02
CA ALA A 111 -6.92 22.59 -24.90
C ALA A 111 -6.30 23.98 -24.92
N ILE A 112 -5.97 24.50 -23.74
CA ILE A 112 -5.15 25.71 -23.59
C ILE A 112 -3.70 25.29 -23.47
N ALA A 113 -2.84 25.91 -24.26
CA ALA A 113 -1.42 25.64 -24.36
C ALA A 113 -0.59 26.87 -23.96
N GLU A 114 0.53 26.65 -23.26
CA GLU A 114 1.57 27.65 -23.00
C GLU A 114 2.82 27.34 -23.83
N GLY A 115 3.26 28.30 -24.63
CA GLY A 115 4.36 28.15 -25.58
C GLY A 115 3.90 28.21 -27.03
N GLU A 116 4.86 28.24 -27.95
CA GLU A 116 4.55 28.36 -29.37
C GLU A 116 3.86 27.11 -29.91
N VAL A 117 2.64 27.30 -30.43
CA VAL A 117 1.89 26.27 -31.15
C VAL A 117 2.34 26.29 -32.62
N PRO A 118 2.84 25.17 -33.18
CA PRO A 118 3.27 25.10 -34.57
C PRO A 118 2.12 25.46 -35.53
N LYS A 119 2.41 26.24 -36.58
CA LYS A 119 1.41 26.65 -37.59
C LYS A 119 0.66 25.48 -38.27
N ASN A 120 1.29 24.30 -38.33
CA ASN A 120 0.75 23.09 -38.94
C ASN A 120 0.34 22.04 -37.88
N PHE A 121 0.00 22.45 -36.67
CA PHE A 121 -0.40 21.52 -35.62
C PHE A 121 -1.67 20.74 -36.00
N GLN A 122 -1.60 19.40 -35.91
CA GLN A 122 -2.67 18.46 -36.29
C GLN A 122 -3.10 17.56 -35.10
N GLY A 123 -2.90 18.01 -33.86
CA GLY A 123 -3.43 17.33 -32.67
C GLY A 123 -2.47 16.38 -31.94
N ASP A 124 -1.16 16.35 -32.25
CA ASP A 124 -0.20 15.57 -31.46
C ASP A 124 0.26 16.33 -30.20
N PHE A 125 -0.57 16.32 -29.16
CA PHE A 125 -0.25 16.96 -27.88
C PHE A 125 0.90 16.27 -27.13
N LYS A 126 1.20 14.99 -27.42
CA LYS A 126 2.19 14.20 -26.66
C LYS A 126 3.63 14.58 -27.00
N ASN A 127 3.90 14.94 -28.26
CA ASN A 127 5.23 15.32 -28.72
C ASN A 127 5.34 16.81 -29.07
N SER A 128 4.45 17.64 -28.51
CA SER A 128 4.41 19.07 -28.81
C SER A 128 5.47 19.88 -28.06
N SER A 129 5.93 20.97 -28.67
CA SER A 129 6.88 21.93 -28.08
C SER A 129 6.27 22.84 -27.01
N PHE A 130 4.95 22.82 -26.87
CA PHE A 130 4.19 23.63 -25.92
C PHE A 130 3.66 22.79 -24.76
N LYS A 131 3.46 23.42 -23.60
CA LYS A 131 2.87 22.77 -22.43
C LYS A 131 1.36 22.87 -22.51
N THR A 132 0.64 21.75 -22.40
CA THR A 132 -0.83 21.80 -22.21
C THR A 132 -1.14 22.24 -20.78
N ILE A 133 -1.88 23.33 -20.63
CA ILE A 133 -2.30 23.91 -19.34
C ILE A 133 -3.63 23.30 -18.88
N VAL A 134 -4.64 23.30 -19.76
CA VAL A 134 -6.00 22.83 -19.47
C VAL A 134 -6.55 22.11 -20.68
N LYS A 135 -7.20 20.96 -20.47
CA LYS A 135 -8.05 20.33 -21.48
C LYS A 135 -9.50 20.67 -21.18
N LEU A 136 -10.22 21.28 -22.13
CA LEU A 136 -11.57 21.78 -21.84
C LEU A 136 -12.56 20.63 -21.66
N ASP A 137 -12.34 19.50 -22.32
CA ASP A 137 -13.11 18.26 -22.20
C ASP A 137 -12.89 17.53 -20.86
N THR A 138 -12.01 18.03 -19.98
CA THR A 138 -11.78 17.49 -18.64
C THR A 138 -12.28 18.39 -17.52
N ILE A 139 -12.94 19.51 -17.82
CA ILE A 139 -13.47 20.45 -16.83
C ILE A 139 -14.99 20.64 -16.99
N GLY A 140 -15.67 20.99 -15.88
CA GLY A 140 -17.11 21.25 -15.90
C GLY A 140 -17.47 22.50 -16.71
N PHE A 141 -18.65 22.49 -17.33
CA PHE A 141 -19.18 23.61 -18.11
C PHE A 141 -20.68 23.79 -17.92
N THR A 142 -21.14 25.03 -18.04
CA THR A 142 -22.56 25.36 -18.19
C THR A 142 -22.90 25.40 -19.67
N LYS A 143 -24.15 25.13 -20.03
CA LYS A 143 -24.56 25.04 -21.43
C LYS A 143 -25.97 25.58 -21.62
N GLY A 144 -26.25 26.12 -22.80
CA GLY A 144 -27.51 26.80 -23.06
C GLY A 144 -27.78 27.04 -24.53
N ILE A 145 -28.86 27.78 -24.78
CA ILE A 145 -29.39 28.09 -26.11
C ILE A 145 -29.24 29.59 -26.37
N VAL A 146 -28.82 29.95 -27.58
CA VAL A 146 -28.79 31.35 -28.06
C VAL A 146 -29.97 31.56 -29.00
N THR A 147 -30.99 32.29 -28.54
CA THR A 147 -32.18 32.64 -29.34
C THR A 147 -32.11 34.07 -29.84
N LYS A 148 -33.01 34.46 -30.75
CA LYS A 148 -33.17 35.86 -31.19
C LYS A 148 -33.56 36.82 -30.06
N ASN A 149 -34.17 36.30 -28.99
CA ASN A 149 -34.70 37.08 -27.86
C ASN A 149 -33.77 37.09 -26.63
N GLY A 150 -32.63 36.40 -26.71
CA GLY A 150 -31.67 36.30 -25.62
C GLY A 150 -31.20 34.86 -25.36
N GLU A 151 -30.39 34.72 -24.31
CA GLU A 151 -29.77 33.45 -23.91
C GLU A 151 -30.64 32.73 -22.87
N ILE A 152 -30.75 31.41 -23.04
CA ILE A 152 -31.47 30.53 -22.11
C ILE A 152 -30.43 29.58 -21.48
N PRO A 153 -30.14 29.68 -20.17
CA PRO A 153 -29.01 28.99 -19.53
C PRO A 153 -29.27 27.51 -19.19
N THR A 154 -30.25 26.88 -19.83
CA THR A 154 -30.59 25.46 -19.68
C THR A 154 -31.16 24.93 -20.99
N PHE A 155 -30.90 23.65 -21.32
CA PHE A 155 -31.59 22.99 -22.42
C PHE A 155 -33.01 22.59 -22.01
N ASP A 156 -34.00 23.06 -22.75
CA ASP A 156 -35.32 22.45 -22.77
C ASP A 156 -35.23 21.13 -23.57
N ALA A 157 -35.76 20.04 -23.03
CA ALA A 157 -35.78 18.73 -23.71
C ALA A 157 -36.49 18.81 -25.07
N ASP A 158 -37.43 19.76 -25.21
CA ASP A 158 -38.20 19.99 -26.41
C ASP A 158 -37.48 20.87 -27.45
N SER A 159 -36.33 21.47 -27.13
CA SER A 159 -35.54 22.30 -28.07
C SER A 159 -34.81 21.49 -29.15
N GLY A 160 -34.50 20.23 -28.87
CA GLY A 160 -33.68 19.37 -29.73
C GLY A 160 -32.21 19.78 -29.83
N GLY A 161 -31.77 20.82 -29.12
CA GLY A 161 -30.37 21.26 -29.05
C GLY A 161 -29.53 20.38 -28.14
N ILE A 162 -28.25 20.20 -28.48
CA ILE A 162 -27.32 19.34 -27.74
C ILE A 162 -25.97 20.04 -27.60
N PHE A 163 -25.36 19.95 -26.43
CA PHE A 163 -23.93 20.22 -26.22
C PHE A 163 -23.41 19.28 -25.13
N ASN A 164 -22.73 18.20 -25.53
CA ASN A 164 -22.31 17.13 -24.62
C ASN A 164 -20.88 16.68 -24.95
N VAL A 165 -20.18 16.14 -23.95
CA VAL A 165 -18.93 15.42 -24.19
C VAL A 165 -19.22 14.16 -25.01
N ASP A 166 -18.47 13.93 -26.09
CA ASP A 166 -18.64 12.77 -26.98
C ASP A 166 -17.33 12.43 -27.71
N TYR A 167 -17.30 11.26 -28.35
CA TYR A 167 -16.31 10.90 -29.35
C TYR A 167 -16.90 11.16 -30.75
N ILE A 168 -16.43 12.21 -31.42
CA ILE A 168 -16.93 12.61 -32.74
C ILE A 168 -16.03 12.03 -33.82
N LYS A 169 -16.63 11.42 -34.84
CA LYS A 169 -15.93 10.91 -36.01
C LYS A 169 -16.18 11.87 -37.18
N CYS A 170 -15.11 12.39 -37.79
CA CYS A 170 -15.15 13.24 -38.97
C CYS A 170 -14.13 12.70 -39.98
N ALA A 171 -14.54 12.42 -41.22
CA ALA A 171 -13.75 11.75 -42.26
C ALA A 171 -13.16 10.42 -41.78
N GLY A 172 -13.89 9.69 -40.93
CA GLY A 172 -13.40 8.44 -40.35
C GLY A 172 -12.39 8.61 -39.19
N VAL A 173 -11.97 9.83 -38.87
CA VAL A 173 -11.04 10.11 -37.77
C VAL A 173 -11.82 10.46 -36.50
N LEU A 174 -11.64 9.66 -35.45
CA LEU A 174 -12.31 9.83 -34.16
C LEU A 174 -11.50 10.77 -33.25
N LYS A 175 -12.14 11.79 -32.67
CA LYS A 175 -11.55 12.64 -31.63
C LYS A 175 -12.48 12.75 -30.43
N HIS A 176 -11.89 12.88 -29.25
CA HIS A 176 -12.62 13.17 -28.01
C HIS A 176 -12.80 14.69 -27.88
N GLY A 177 -13.98 15.12 -27.42
CA GLY A 177 -14.30 16.52 -27.20
C GLY A 177 -15.80 16.71 -27.01
N PHE A 178 -16.43 17.60 -27.77
CA PHE A 178 -17.85 17.92 -27.61
C PHE A 178 -18.64 17.75 -28.90
N PHE A 179 -19.76 17.02 -28.80
CA PHE A 179 -20.78 17.04 -29.82
C PHE A 179 -21.78 18.16 -29.55
N SER A 180 -22.00 18.99 -30.55
CA SER A 180 -22.92 20.12 -30.50
C SER A 180 -23.91 20.07 -31.66
N HIS A 181 -25.19 20.22 -31.36
CA HIS A 181 -26.28 20.26 -32.33
C HIS A 181 -27.16 21.49 -32.05
N PRO A 182 -27.47 22.32 -33.05
CA PRO A 182 -28.34 23.49 -32.87
C PRO A 182 -29.79 23.06 -32.60
N CYS A 183 -30.63 23.97 -32.11
CA CYS A 183 -32.02 23.64 -31.81
C CYS A 183 -32.82 23.50 -33.11
N TRP A 184 -33.51 22.38 -33.31
CA TRP A 184 -34.23 22.07 -34.56
C TRP A 184 -35.74 21.85 -34.38
N LYS A 185 -36.22 21.86 -33.14
CA LYS A 185 -37.62 21.61 -32.77
C LYS A 185 -38.36 22.89 -32.34
N GLU A 186 -39.65 22.89 -32.61
CA GLU A 186 -40.65 23.88 -32.13
C GLU A 186 -40.16 25.34 -32.25
N GLU A 187 -40.43 26.16 -31.22
CA GLU A 187 -40.11 27.59 -31.20
C GLU A 187 -38.61 27.91 -31.14
N TYR A 188 -37.77 26.92 -30.81
CA TYR A 188 -36.32 27.08 -30.74
C TYR A 188 -35.61 26.79 -32.06
N LYS A 189 -36.33 26.36 -33.10
CA LYS A 189 -35.76 26.00 -34.40
C LYS A 189 -34.91 27.14 -34.98
N GLY A 190 -33.66 26.83 -35.33
CA GLY A 190 -32.69 27.78 -35.86
C GLY A 190 -31.92 28.56 -34.79
N SER A 191 -32.07 28.19 -33.51
CA SER A 191 -31.29 28.76 -32.41
C SER A 191 -29.96 28.03 -32.22
N GLY A 192 -28.91 28.81 -31.93
CA GLY A 192 -27.59 28.29 -31.61
C GLY A 192 -27.52 27.65 -30.24
N VAL A 193 -26.43 26.95 -29.96
CA VAL A 193 -26.17 26.36 -28.64
C VAL A 193 -24.76 26.70 -28.18
N PHE A 194 -24.55 26.80 -26.87
CA PHE A 194 -23.27 27.18 -26.30
C PHE A 194 -22.88 26.36 -25.07
N ALA A 195 -21.58 26.35 -24.78
CA ALA A 195 -20.98 25.89 -23.53
C ALA A 195 -19.98 26.91 -22.98
N GLU A 196 -19.97 27.11 -21.67
CA GLU A 196 -19.12 28.05 -20.95
C GLU A 196 -18.22 27.35 -19.95
N PHE A 197 -16.93 27.66 -20.03
CA PHE A 197 -15.86 27.05 -19.25
C PHE A 197 -15.20 28.13 -18.39
N LYS A 198 -15.43 28.07 -17.07
CA LYS A 198 -14.83 29.02 -16.12
C LYS A 198 -13.42 28.60 -15.73
N ILE A 199 -12.49 29.54 -15.77
CA ILE A 199 -11.05 29.32 -15.53
C ILE A 199 -10.54 30.41 -14.60
N ASN A 200 -9.94 30.03 -13.47
CA ASN A 200 -9.62 30.97 -12.39
C ASN A 200 -8.30 31.75 -12.56
N ASN A 201 -7.27 31.16 -13.17
CA ASN A 201 -6.02 31.87 -13.50
C ASN A 201 -5.24 31.04 -14.53
N LEU A 202 -4.73 31.61 -15.62
CA LEU A 202 -3.93 30.84 -16.59
C LEU A 202 -2.43 30.78 -16.24
N SER A 203 -1.91 31.62 -15.33
CA SER A 203 -0.50 31.61 -14.93
C SER A 203 -0.13 30.58 -13.84
N PHE A 204 -1.13 29.99 -13.18
CA PHE A 204 -0.93 28.97 -12.14
C PHE A 204 -2.01 27.88 -12.22
N LEU A 205 -1.96 27.09 -13.30
CA LEU A 205 -2.72 25.85 -13.41
C LEU A 205 -1.75 24.70 -13.66
N ASP A 206 -1.29 24.13 -12.55
CA ASP A 206 -1.17 22.67 -12.47
C ASP A 206 -2.62 22.16 -12.33
N THR A 207 -2.96 21.09 -13.05
CA THR A 207 -4.32 20.65 -13.33
C THR A 207 -5.24 20.58 -12.10
N GLY A 208 -6.42 21.21 -12.17
CA GLY A 208 -7.58 20.90 -11.31
C GLY A 208 -7.99 21.97 -10.30
N GLY A 209 -8.69 23.00 -10.76
CA GLY A 209 -9.49 23.87 -9.89
C GLY A 209 -10.97 23.64 -10.16
N VAL A 210 -11.56 22.62 -9.54
CA VAL A 210 -13.02 22.52 -9.38
C VAL A 210 -13.45 23.56 -8.33
N GLU A 211 -14.58 24.23 -8.55
CA GLU A 211 -15.16 25.14 -7.54
C GLU A 211 -15.34 24.41 -6.19
N THR A 212 -14.60 24.90 -5.19
CA THR A 212 -14.45 24.40 -3.82
C THR A 212 -15.66 24.72 -2.93
N HIS A 213 -16.88 24.34 -3.32
CA HIS A 213 -18.06 24.57 -2.49
C HIS A 213 -18.57 23.32 -1.74
N SER A 214 -18.26 22.09 -2.18
CA SER A 214 -18.56 20.85 -1.42
C SER A 214 -17.43 20.43 -0.47
N ASP A 215 -16.18 20.53 -0.91
CA ASP A 215 -15.05 19.82 -0.27
C ASP A 215 -14.68 20.39 1.10
N ASN A 216 -14.88 21.71 1.29
CA ASN A 216 -14.73 22.36 2.59
C ASN A 216 -15.94 22.14 3.50
N LYS A 217 -17.13 21.80 2.98
CA LYS A 217 -18.35 21.73 3.79
C LYS A 217 -18.37 20.49 4.68
N GLU A 218 -17.97 19.33 4.17
CA GLU A 218 -17.89 18.13 5.02
C GLU A 218 -16.62 18.10 5.86
N PHE A 219 -15.48 18.59 5.33
CA PHE A 219 -14.26 18.72 6.12
C PHE A 219 -14.41 19.70 7.29
N SER A 220 -15.09 20.84 7.11
CA SER A 220 -15.33 21.82 8.19
C SER A 220 -16.19 21.27 9.34
N LYS A 221 -16.95 20.21 9.09
CA LYS A 221 -17.75 19.49 10.10
C LYS A 221 -17.01 18.30 10.71
N SER A 222 -15.77 18.03 10.29
CA SER A 222 -14.96 16.93 10.81
C SER A 222 -14.24 17.33 12.11
N ALA A 223 -13.72 16.33 12.83
CA ALA A 223 -12.87 16.55 14.01
C ALA A 223 -11.50 17.17 13.70
N PHE A 224 -11.21 17.43 12.42
CA PHE A 224 -9.92 17.92 11.91
C PHE A 224 -10.03 19.29 11.23
N SER A 225 -11.14 20.00 11.44
CA SER A 225 -11.43 21.29 10.80
C SER A 225 -10.61 22.46 11.34
N GLU A 226 -10.12 22.38 12.59
CA GLU A 226 -9.25 23.42 13.14
C GLU A 226 -7.89 23.40 12.43
N LYS A 227 -7.43 24.58 12.01
CA LYS A 227 -6.13 24.75 11.36
C LYS A 227 -4.99 24.64 12.38
N LYS A 228 -4.47 23.43 12.56
CA LYS A 228 -3.31 23.12 13.41
C LYS A 228 -2.58 21.89 12.88
N ASN A 229 -1.36 21.66 13.37
CA ASN A 229 -0.62 20.45 13.04
C ASN A 229 -1.15 19.28 13.90
N TYR A 230 -1.68 18.25 13.26
CA TYR A 230 -2.18 17.04 13.93
C TYR A 230 -1.17 15.88 13.94
N ALA A 231 -0.14 15.97 13.10
CA ALA A 231 0.89 14.95 12.97
C ALA A 231 1.99 15.09 14.02
N TYR A 232 2.23 16.30 14.52
CA TYR A 232 3.31 16.60 15.47
C TYR A 232 2.82 17.46 16.63
N PRO A 233 3.36 17.25 17.85
CA PRO A 233 3.19 18.17 18.95
C PRO A 233 3.65 19.61 18.59
N PRO A 234 3.10 20.66 19.23
CA PRO A 234 3.40 22.05 18.89
C PRO A 234 4.90 22.40 18.85
N GLU A 235 5.68 21.83 19.76
CA GLU A 235 7.13 22.06 19.87
C GLU A 235 7.91 21.52 18.65
N ILE A 236 7.50 20.37 18.10
CA ILE A 236 8.11 19.79 16.90
C ILE A 236 7.57 20.48 15.64
N ALA A 237 6.27 20.79 15.61
CA ALA A 237 5.63 21.49 14.51
C ALA A 237 6.19 22.91 14.30
N ALA A 238 6.79 23.51 15.32
CA ALA A 238 7.40 24.84 15.29
C ALA A 238 8.84 24.85 14.74
N TRP A 239 9.46 23.68 14.49
CA TRP A 239 10.83 23.63 13.98
C TRP A 239 10.96 24.30 12.62
N ASN A 240 11.80 25.32 12.59
CA ASN A 240 12.17 26.05 11.37
C ASN A 240 13.40 25.40 10.70
N THR A 241 13.77 25.92 9.53
CA THR A 241 14.92 25.44 8.75
C THR A 241 16.23 25.50 9.55
N GLU A 242 16.43 26.52 10.38
CA GLU A 242 17.64 26.67 11.20
C GLU A 242 17.75 25.53 12.24
N THR A 243 16.67 25.27 12.97
CA THR A 243 16.61 24.17 13.95
C THR A 243 16.87 22.82 13.28
N LYS A 244 16.25 22.57 12.13
CA LYS A 244 16.46 21.33 11.35
C LYS A 244 17.91 21.19 10.88
N ASN A 245 18.53 22.28 10.43
CA ASN A 245 19.94 22.29 10.02
C ASN A 245 20.90 22.02 11.19
N GLU A 246 20.58 22.46 12.41
CA GLU A 246 21.36 22.11 13.60
C GLU A 246 21.25 20.62 13.95
N GLN A 247 20.06 20.04 13.81
CA GLN A 247 19.83 18.60 13.99
C GLN A 247 20.61 17.77 12.95
N ILE A 248 20.70 18.24 11.70
CA ILE A 248 21.51 17.62 10.63
C ILE A 248 23.00 17.65 10.99
N LYS A 249 23.53 18.80 11.41
CA LYS A 249 24.95 18.90 11.85
C LYS A 249 25.28 17.97 13.03
N LYS A 250 24.32 17.78 13.96
CA LYS A 250 24.46 16.80 15.04
C LYS A 250 24.54 15.36 14.50
N ALA A 251 23.70 15.02 13.51
CA ALA A 251 23.71 13.71 12.85
C ALA A 251 25.01 13.45 12.09
N GLU A 252 25.54 14.42 11.34
CA GLU A 252 26.84 14.32 10.67
C GLU A 252 27.97 14.01 11.66
N LYS A 253 28.02 14.78 12.76
CA LYS A 253 29.02 14.57 13.80
C LYS A 253 28.89 13.19 14.43
N PHE A 254 27.66 12.76 14.75
CA PHE A 254 27.38 11.44 15.30
C PHE A 254 27.90 10.33 14.37
N LEU A 255 27.55 10.36 13.07
CA LEU A 255 27.97 9.35 12.10
C LEU A 255 29.50 9.26 12.01
N LYS A 256 30.17 10.42 11.97
CA LYS A 256 31.64 10.48 11.97
C LYS A 256 32.25 9.86 13.23
N ASP A 257 31.73 10.21 14.40
CA ASP A 257 32.24 9.71 15.68
C ASP A 257 31.97 8.21 15.86
N PHE A 258 30.79 7.75 15.45
CA PHE A 258 30.40 6.35 15.49
C PHE A 258 31.30 5.49 14.59
N ASN A 259 31.52 5.92 13.35
CA ASN A 259 32.42 5.23 12.41
C ASN A 259 33.87 5.18 12.92
N ALA A 260 34.33 6.24 13.59
CA ALA A 260 35.64 6.23 14.22
C ALA A 260 35.70 5.23 15.41
N ALA A 261 34.64 5.14 16.22
CA ALA A 261 34.55 4.21 17.34
C ALA A 261 34.51 2.74 16.89
N THR A 262 33.74 2.42 15.85
CA THR A 262 33.71 1.06 15.28
C THR A 262 35.06 0.67 14.67
N THR A 263 35.73 1.60 13.98
CA THR A 263 37.09 1.37 13.43
C THR A 263 38.11 1.06 14.53
N ARG A 264 38.03 1.77 15.68
CA ARG A 264 38.86 1.50 16.86
C ARG A 264 38.45 0.26 17.64
N LYS A 265 37.29 -0.33 17.32
CA LYS A 265 36.66 -1.44 18.06
C LYS A 265 36.39 -1.07 19.52
N ASP A 266 35.91 0.14 19.75
CA ASP A 266 35.51 0.61 21.07
C ASP A 266 34.40 -0.32 21.61
N LYS A 267 34.51 -0.71 22.88
CA LYS A 267 33.51 -1.59 23.52
C LYS A 267 32.21 -0.88 23.87
N LYS A 268 32.22 0.46 23.87
CA LYS A 268 31.10 1.28 24.30
C LYS A 268 31.08 2.60 23.53
N PHE A 269 29.88 3.01 23.13
CA PHE A 269 29.63 4.30 22.51
C PHE A 269 28.37 4.92 23.10
N ILE A 270 28.47 6.19 23.51
CA ILE A 270 27.35 6.94 24.10
C ILE A 270 26.99 8.07 23.16
N ILE A 271 25.77 8.06 22.67
CA ILE A 271 25.19 9.15 21.92
C ILE A 271 24.69 10.18 22.92
N GLN A 272 25.05 11.46 22.71
CA GLN A 272 24.60 12.51 23.61
C GLN A 272 23.09 12.76 23.43
N PRO A 273 22.32 13.05 24.50
CA PRO A 273 20.90 13.33 24.39
C PRO A 273 20.59 14.47 23.40
N GLY A 274 19.48 14.33 22.68
CA GLY A 274 18.99 15.35 21.74
C GLY A 274 18.39 14.80 20.46
N ASP A 275 17.98 15.73 19.59
CA ASP A 275 17.41 15.45 18.27
C ASP A 275 18.48 15.41 17.17
N TYR A 276 18.48 14.33 16.40
CA TYR A 276 19.38 14.08 15.27
C TYR A 276 18.53 13.87 14.02
N ARG A 277 18.78 14.66 12.97
CA ARG A 277 18.01 14.60 11.73
C ARG A 277 18.82 14.01 10.60
N PHE A 278 18.25 13.02 9.92
CA PHE A 278 18.87 12.31 8.80
C PHE A 278 18.04 12.61 7.54
N ASP A 279 18.54 13.56 6.76
CA ASP A 279 18.03 13.88 5.44
C ASP A 279 18.34 12.75 4.42
N ASP A 280 17.99 12.98 3.16
CA ASP A 280 18.18 12.01 2.08
C ASP A 280 19.61 11.52 1.91
N GLU A 281 20.61 12.38 2.18
CA GLU A 281 22.02 12.04 2.05
C GLU A 281 22.52 11.28 3.27
N LEU A 282 22.25 11.79 4.48
CA LEU A 282 22.73 11.20 5.72
C LEU A 282 22.04 9.88 6.07
N LYS A 283 20.76 9.71 5.72
CA LYS A 283 20.04 8.46 6.02
C LYS A 283 20.64 7.25 5.31
N GLN A 284 21.31 7.44 4.17
CA GLN A 284 22.05 6.35 3.47
C GLN A 284 23.26 5.87 4.28
N GLN A 285 23.76 6.68 5.22
CA GLN A 285 24.91 6.37 6.06
C GLN A 285 24.51 5.70 7.40
N LEU A 286 23.21 5.50 7.67
CA LEU A 286 22.69 4.76 8.82
C LEU A 286 22.90 3.24 8.67
N VAL A 287 24.10 2.84 8.30
CA VAL A 287 24.53 1.46 8.12
C VAL A 287 25.70 1.17 9.05
N PHE A 288 25.43 0.40 10.09
CA PHE A 288 26.41 0.05 11.12
C PHE A 288 26.91 -1.37 10.86
N SER A 289 28.14 -1.46 10.35
CA SER A 289 28.72 -2.70 9.85
C SER A 289 29.83 -3.24 10.74
N ASN A 290 29.91 -4.56 10.87
CA ASN A 290 31.03 -5.29 11.48
C ASN A 290 31.34 -4.92 12.95
N ALA A 291 30.38 -4.36 13.67
CA ALA A 291 30.55 -4.09 15.10
C ALA A 291 30.49 -5.41 15.89
N VAL A 292 31.44 -5.59 16.80
CA VAL A 292 31.55 -6.81 17.62
C VAL A 292 31.84 -6.44 19.07
N ASN A 293 31.08 -7.00 20.01
CA ASN A 293 31.23 -6.76 21.45
C ASN A 293 31.13 -5.28 21.85
N MET A 294 30.09 -4.59 21.37
CA MET A 294 29.90 -3.16 21.54
C MET A 294 28.56 -2.83 22.20
N GLU A 295 28.57 -1.94 23.19
CA GLU A 295 27.38 -1.35 23.81
C GLU A 295 27.14 0.06 23.25
N ILE A 296 25.94 0.31 22.72
CA ILE A 296 25.49 1.61 22.23
C ILE A 296 24.40 2.14 23.17
N ILE A 297 24.66 3.27 23.82
CA ILE A 297 23.71 3.94 24.72
C ILE A 297 23.20 5.22 24.05
N ALA A 298 21.88 5.32 23.94
CA ALA A 298 21.17 6.40 23.27
C ALA A 298 20.07 7.00 24.15
N ASP A 299 20.24 6.97 25.48
CA ASP A 299 19.26 7.52 26.42
C ASP A 299 18.98 9.00 26.13
N GLY A 300 17.70 9.35 25.94
CA GLY A 300 17.28 10.73 25.61
C GLY A 300 17.60 11.16 24.18
N VAL A 301 17.87 10.23 23.27
CA VAL A 301 18.14 10.48 21.85
C VAL A 301 16.90 10.23 21.01
N THR A 302 16.60 11.17 20.11
CA THR A 302 15.60 10.96 19.04
C THR A 302 16.24 11.10 17.68
N PHE A 303 16.08 10.06 16.85
CA PHE A 303 16.41 10.10 15.43
C PHE A 303 15.18 10.48 14.61
N TRP A 304 15.31 11.54 13.81
CA TRP A 304 14.32 12.03 12.87
C TRP A 304 14.75 11.68 11.46
N ILE A 305 14.06 10.74 10.84
CA ILE A 305 14.37 10.25 9.49
C ILE A 305 13.42 10.92 8.49
N GLU A 306 13.96 11.44 7.39
CA GLU A 306 13.12 12.08 6.37
C GLU A 306 12.50 11.02 5.44
N GLU A 307 11.17 11.06 5.34
CA GLU A 307 10.29 10.25 4.47
C GLU A 307 10.26 8.74 4.70
N SER A 308 11.40 8.05 4.67
CA SER A 308 11.47 6.58 4.77
C SER A 308 12.88 6.06 5.06
N GLY A 309 12.98 4.78 5.38
CA GLY A 309 14.24 4.11 5.70
C GLY A 309 14.41 3.93 7.20
N GLY A 310 15.65 3.74 7.64
CA GLY A 310 15.93 3.32 9.01
C GLY A 310 17.39 3.01 9.24
N ILE A 311 17.68 2.39 10.38
CA ILE A 311 19.01 1.94 10.78
C ILE A 311 19.22 0.50 10.30
N LYS A 312 20.31 0.24 9.58
CA LYS A 312 20.73 -1.11 9.17
C LYS A 312 21.95 -1.53 9.96
N PHE A 313 21.87 -2.65 10.67
CA PHE A 313 23.03 -3.36 11.24
C PHE A 313 23.43 -4.48 10.29
N VAL A 314 24.73 -4.59 9.96
CA VAL A 314 25.23 -5.55 8.97
C VAL A 314 26.43 -6.29 9.53
N HIS A 315 26.38 -7.63 9.55
CA HIS A 315 27.48 -8.47 10.06
C HIS A 315 27.94 -8.11 11.49
N CYS A 316 27.01 -7.65 12.32
CA CYS A 316 27.28 -7.34 13.71
C CYS A 316 27.09 -8.57 14.60
N PHE A 317 27.91 -8.70 15.64
CA PHE A 317 27.82 -9.82 16.57
C PHE A 317 28.02 -9.38 18.01
N ASN A 318 27.08 -9.75 18.89
CA ASN A 318 27.12 -9.38 20.30
C ASN A 318 27.18 -7.85 20.50
N VAL A 319 26.19 -7.14 19.95
CA VAL A 319 26.05 -5.68 20.05
C VAL A 319 24.72 -5.33 20.72
N SER A 320 24.74 -4.39 21.66
CA SER A 320 23.53 -3.87 22.31
C SER A 320 23.25 -2.43 21.93
N VAL A 321 21.99 -2.08 21.78
CA VAL A 321 21.48 -0.72 21.56
C VAL A 321 20.40 -0.44 22.60
N LYS A 322 20.55 0.64 23.36
CA LYS A 322 19.64 0.99 24.45
C LYS A 322 19.14 2.43 24.38
N GLY A 323 17.84 2.64 24.61
CA GLY A 323 17.27 3.95 24.96
C GLY A 323 16.89 4.85 23.77
N LEU A 324 16.88 4.32 22.55
CA LEU A 324 16.72 5.10 21.33
C LEU A 324 15.24 5.35 20.99
N THR A 325 14.90 6.58 20.61
CA THR A 325 13.63 6.92 19.96
C THR A 325 13.84 7.18 18.47
N ILE A 326 12.93 6.68 17.63
CA ILE A 326 12.92 6.97 16.18
C ILE A 326 11.54 7.49 15.77
N ASP A 327 11.55 8.55 14.97
CA ASP A 327 10.36 9.07 14.29
C ASP A 327 10.74 9.71 12.96
N TYR A 328 9.73 10.19 12.22
CA TYR A 328 9.89 10.68 10.86
C TYR A 328 9.30 12.08 10.70
N ASP A 329 10.01 12.93 9.96
CA ASP A 329 9.53 14.25 9.55
C ASP A 329 10.11 14.65 8.19
N PRO A 330 9.32 14.58 7.10
CA PRO A 330 7.88 14.27 7.06
C PRO A 330 7.56 12.80 7.39
N LEU A 331 6.33 12.51 7.82
CA LEU A 331 5.85 11.15 8.13
C LEU A 331 5.87 10.22 6.90
N PRO A 332 6.04 8.90 7.07
CA PRO A 332 6.07 7.95 5.96
C PRO A 332 4.68 7.51 5.49
N PHE A 333 3.62 8.21 5.90
CA PHE A 333 2.24 7.91 5.56
C PHE A 333 1.39 9.18 5.52
N THR A 334 0.33 9.14 4.73
CA THR A 334 -0.67 10.21 4.64
C THR A 334 -1.90 9.83 5.44
N GLN A 335 -2.53 10.81 6.09
CA GLN A 335 -3.82 10.64 6.74
C GLN A 335 -4.80 11.68 6.20
N ALA A 336 -6.01 11.26 5.84
CA ALA A 336 -7.01 12.11 5.22
C ALA A 336 -8.43 11.81 5.72
N VAL A 337 -9.27 12.84 5.75
CA VAL A 337 -10.71 12.72 6.02
C VAL A 337 -11.42 12.42 4.70
N ILE A 338 -12.29 11.43 4.67
CA ILE A 338 -13.16 11.16 3.53
C ILE A 338 -14.22 12.25 3.47
N VAL A 339 -14.26 13.02 2.37
CA VAL A 339 -15.23 14.10 2.18
C VAL A 339 -16.32 13.73 1.19
N ASP A 340 -16.07 12.76 0.31
CA ASP A 340 -17.08 12.18 -0.58
C ASP A 340 -16.78 10.71 -0.93
N ILE A 341 -17.84 9.94 -1.17
CA ILE A 341 -17.78 8.54 -1.62
C ILE A 341 -18.59 8.45 -2.92
N ASN A 342 -17.91 8.48 -4.06
CA ASN A 342 -18.56 8.49 -5.36
C ASN A 342 -18.74 7.05 -5.89
N GLN A 343 -19.97 6.54 -5.75
CA GLN A 343 -20.36 5.20 -6.17
C GLN A 343 -20.25 5.00 -7.70
N THR A 344 -20.54 6.03 -8.50
CA THR A 344 -20.56 5.95 -9.96
C THR A 344 -19.15 5.90 -10.53
N GLU A 345 -18.25 6.72 -10.02
CA GLU A 345 -16.84 6.75 -10.44
C GLU A 345 -15.97 5.72 -9.72
N GLN A 346 -16.53 5.02 -8.73
CA GLN A 346 -15.83 4.10 -7.84
C GLN A 346 -14.56 4.72 -7.25
N CYS A 347 -14.72 5.91 -6.66
CA CYS A 347 -13.62 6.67 -6.07
C CYS A 347 -14.01 7.29 -4.73
N LEU A 348 -12.99 7.57 -3.90
CA LEU A 348 -13.13 8.43 -2.73
C LEU A 348 -12.57 9.81 -3.05
N ILE A 349 -13.20 10.86 -2.55
CA ILE A 349 -12.58 12.18 -2.44
C ILE A 349 -12.22 12.39 -0.98
N VAL A 350 -10.96 12.72 -0.72
CA VAL A 350 -10.44 12.87 0.65
C VAL A 350 -9.64 14.16 0.79
N ARG A 351 -9.71 14.78 1.98
CA ARG A 351 -8.95 15.97 2.34
C ARG A 351 -7.85 15.60 3.34
N ILE A 352 -6.60 15.83 2.98
CA ILE A 352 -5.42 15.46 3.80
C ILE A 352 -5.43 16.24 5.12
N ILE A 353 -5.25 15.59 6.25
CA ILE A 353 -5.28 16.27 7.55
C ILE A 353 -4.04 17.16 7.68
N ASP A 354 -4.21 18.36 8.25
CA ASP A 354 -3.11 19.31 8.40
C ASP A 354 -1.97 18.73 9.27
N GLY A 355 -0.74 18.87 8.77
CA GLY A 355 0.46 18.26 9.35
C GLY A 355 0.91 16.95 8.70
N PHE A 356 0.02 16.28 7.96
CA PHE A 356 0.38 15.05 7.22
C PHE A 356 0.86 15.37 5.80
N PRO A 357 1.81 14.60 5.24
CA PRO A 357 2.30 14.80 3.88
C PRO A 357 1.26 14.35 2.85
N SER A 358 1.35 14.91 1.64
CA SER A 358 0.63 14.40 0.47
C SER A 358 1.15 13.03 0.06
N PRO A 359 0.31 12.13 -0.47
CA PRO A 359 0.77 10.83 -0.91
C PRO A 359 1.60 10.98 -2.18
N GLU A 360 2.74 10.29 -2.22
CA GLU A 360 3.59 10.24 -3.39
C GLU A 360 3.12 9.26 -4.46
N LYS A 361 3.65 9.44 -5.68
CA LYS A 361 3.74 8.54 -6.89
C LYS A 361 3.03 7.18 -6.94
N TYR A 362 3.12 6.42 -5.85
CA TYR A 362 3.30 4.99 -5.85
C TYR A 362 2.04 4.27 -5.32
N PRO A 363 1.36 3.47 -6.17
CA PRO A 363 0.02 2.97 -5.89
C PRO A 363 -0.06 1.75 -4.94
N SER A 364 1.05 1.08 -4.59
CA SER A 364 0.97 -0.09 -3.71
C SER A 364 0.92 0.28 -2.22
N SER A 365 -0.13 1.00 -1.81
CA SER A 365 -0.45 1.26 -0.40
C SER A 365 -1.69 0.49 0.00
N GLN A 366 -1.69 0.01 1.24
CA GLN A 366 -2.92 -0.44 1.90
C GLN A 366 -3.71 0.78 2.39
N LYS A 367 -4.92 0.54 2.90
CA LYS A 367 -5.84 1.61 3.33
C LYS A 367 -6.60 1.26 4.61
N PRO A 368 -5.97 1.30 5.80
CA PRO A 368 -6.75 1.19 7.01
C PRO A 368 -7.67 2.40 7.14
N CYS A 369 -8.92 2.12 7.50
CA CYS A 369 -9.95 3.13 7.72
C CYS A 369 -10.27 3.17 9.21
N PHE A 370 -10.59 4.36 9.72
CA PHE A 370 -10.86 4.59 11.13
C PHE A 370 -12.00 5.58 11.30
N THR A 371 -12.76 5.43 12.38
CA THR A 371 -13.70 6.45 12.80
C THR A 371 -12.93 7.68 13.31
N PRO A 372 -13.52 8.89 13.36
CA PRO A 372 -12.84 10.10 13.80
C PRO A 372 -12.21 10.03 15.20
N ASP A 373 -12.75 9.19 16.09
CA ASP A 373 -12.26 8.96 17.46
C ASP A 373 -11.12 7.94 17.55
N GLY A 374 -10.72 7.33 16.43
CA GLY A 374 -9.53 6.45 16.37
C GLY A 374 -9.81 4.97 16.40
N LYS A 375 -11.08 4.54 16.39
CA LYS A 375 -11.45 3.12 16.31
C LYS A 375 -11.23 2.62 14.89
N PHE A 376 -10.60 1.47 14.77
CA PHE A 376 -10.40 0.84 13.47
C PHE A 376 -11.74 0.37 12.87
N ILE A 377 -11.97 0.71 11.60
CA ILE A 377 -13.15 0.30 10.85
C ILE A 377 -12.79 -0.96 10.07
N PRO A 378 -13.48 -2.08 10.32
CA PRO A 378 -13.16 -3.34 9.69
C PRO A 378 -13.69 -3.44 8.26
N ASP A 379 -13.11 -2.67 7.33
CA ASP A 379 -13.57 -2.55 5.93
C ASP A 379 -12.69 -3.32 4.92
N PHE A 380 -12.86 -3.07 3.61
CA PHE A 380 -12.09 -3.63 2.50
C PHE A 380 -10.60 -3.20 2.47
N PHE A 381 -9.86 -3.50 3.53
CA PHE A 381 -8.44 -3.19 3.74
C PHE A 381 -7.49 -3.73 2.65
N SER A 382 -7.81 -4.86 1.99
CA SER A 382 -6.93 -5.47 0.98
C SER A 382 -7.05 -4.90 -0.43
N ASP A 383 -8.01 -3.99 -0.66
CA ASP A 383 -8.09 -3.32 -1.96
C ASP A 383 -6.98 -2.28 -2.08
N LYS A 384 -6.13 -2.46 -3.10
CA LYS A 384 -4.98 -1.59 -3.33
C LYS A 384 -5.44 -0.30 -3.98
N ILE A 385 -4.78 0.81 -3.63
CA ILE A 385 -4.94 2.06 -4.38
C ILE A 385 -4.44 1.83 -5.81
N GLN A 386 -5.23 2.21 -6.80
CA GLN A 386 -4.83 2.18 -8.21
C GLN A 386 -4.15 3.49 -8.59
N SER A 387 -4.76 4.60 -8.18
CA SER A 387 -4.24 5.94 -8.42
C SER A 387 -4.84 6.92 -7.41
N TYR A 388 -4.16 8.04 -7.25
CA TYR A 388 -4.75 9.24 -6.68
C TYR A 388 -4.45 10.44 -7.57
N GLU A 389 -5.34 11.42 -7.56
CA GLU A 389 -5.31 12.62 -8.40
C GLU A 389 -5.60 13.83 -7.51
N SER A 390 -4.81 14.90 -7.63
CA SER A 390 -5.14 16.16 -6.96
C SER A 390 -6.40 16.76 -7.59
N VAL A 391 -7.40 17.07 -6.77
CA VAL A 391 -8.66 17.68 -7.22
C VAL A 391 -8.94 19.03 -6.55
N GLY A 392 -8.06 19.45 -5.64
CA GLY A 392 -8.11 20.73 -4.96
C GLY A 392 -6.96 20.89 -3.95
N ASP A 393 -6.94 22.00 -3.22
CA ASP A 393 -5.92 22.24 -2.19
C ASP A 393 -5.96 21.16 -1.11
N LYS A 394 -4.91 20.32 -1.08
CA LYS A 394 -4.77 19.13 -0.22
C LYS A 394 -5.97 18.16 -0.30
N THR A 395 -6.76 18.22 -1.37
CA THR A 395 -7.86 17.30 -1.65
C THR A 395 -7.45 16.38 -2.79
N ILE A 396 -7.60 15.08 -2.58
CA ILE A 396 -7.23 14.06 -3.55
C ILE A 396 -8.41 13.13 -3.82
N ARG A 397 -8.57 12.75 -5.09
CA ARG A 397 -9.41 11.63 -5.53
C ARG A 397 -8.59 10.35 -5.47
N ILE A 398 -9.13 9.28 -4.90
CA ILE A 398 -8.50 7.96 -4.80
C ILE A 398 -9.35 6.94 -5.54
N LYS A 399 -8.75 6.23 -6.50
CA LYS A 399 -9.36 5.07 -7.16
C LYS A 399 -8.70 3.79 -6.67
N PHE A 400 -9.47 2.71 -6.55
CA PHE A 400 -8.96 1.41 -6.11
C PHE A 400 -8.91 0.40 -7.25
N LEU A 401 -8.00 -0.56 -7.13
CA LEU A 401 -7.73 -1.56 -8.15
C LEU A 401 -8.93 -2.50 -8.37
N ARG A 402 -9.54 -2.97 -7.27
CA ARG A 402 -10.69 -3.90 -7.34
C ARG A 402 -12.02 -3.16 -7.19
N GLY A 403 -12.04 -2.00 -6.55
CA GLY A 403 -13.25 -1.25 -6.23
C GLY A 403 -14.16 -2.00 -5.26
N ALA A 404 -13.58 -2.81 -4.38
CA ALA A 404 -14.31 -3.75 -3.52
C ALA A 404 -15.31 -3.04 -2.59
N LEU A 405 -14.89 -1.88 -2.06
CA LEU A 405 -15.74 -0.97 -1.29
C LEU A 405 -17.07 -0.63 -1.99
N PHE A 406 -17.05 -0.48 -3.31
CA PHE A 406 -18.21 -0.07 -4.11
C PHE A 406 -19.01 -1.26 -4.64
N LYS A 407 -18.37 -2.40 -4.90
CA LYS A 407 -19.02 -3.59 -5.47
C LYS A 407 -19.75 -4.42 -4.43
N GLU A 408 -19.30 -4.41 -3.18
CA GLU A 408 -19.83 -5.27 -2.11
C GLU A 408 -20.12 -4.49 -0.80
N PRO A 409 -20.87 -3.37 -0.84
CA PRO A 409 -21.02 -2.47 0.32
C PRO A 409 -21.72 -3.13 1.53
N THR A 410 -22.53 -4.16 1.31
CA THR A 410 -23.27 -4.89 2.35
C THR A 410 -22.41 -5.86 3.17
N LYS A 411 -21.14 -6.09 2.79
CA LYS A 411 -20.23 -6.98 3.52
C LYS A 411 -19.38 -6.25 4.59
N SER A 412 -19.59 -4.96 4.80
CA SER A 412 -18.94 -4.17 5.85
C SER A 412 -19.90 -3.98 7.04
N LEU A 413 -19.52 -4.39 8.26
CA LEU A 413 -20.35 -4.30 9.48
C LEU A 413 -20.69 -2.84 9.80
N ASP A 414 -19.70 -1.97 9.66
CA ASP A 414 -19.82 -0.54 9.94
C ASP A 414 -19.76 0.32 8.66
N GLY A 415 -19.10 -0.16 7.59
CA GLY A 415 -18.93 0.56 6.33
C GLY A 415 -18.02 1.78 6.47
N THR A 416 -17.17 2.04 5.48
CA THR A 416 -16.46 3.32 5.40
C THR A 416 -17.45 4.42 4.99
N ARG A 417 -17.46 5.57 5.68
CA ARG A 417 -18.40 6.68 5.49
C ARG A 417 -17.68 8.01 5.32
N VAL A 418 -18.41 9.02 4.84
CA VAL A 418 -17.94 10.40 4.86
C VAL A 418 -17.65 10.80 6.32
N LYS A 419 -16.53 11.52 6.52
CA LYS A 419 -15.86 11.91 7.78
C LYS A 419 -14.98 10.86 8.43
N ASP A 420 -15.03 9.61 7.99
CA ASP A 420 -14.05 8.62 8.44
C ASP A 420 -12.65 8.98 7.91
N ILE A 421 -11.65 8.38 8.54
CA ILE A 421 -10.24 8.64 8.30
C ILE A 421 -9.68 7.49 7.49
N ILE A 422 -9.08 7.81 6.35
CA ILE A 422 -8.26 6.88 5.59
C ILE A 422 -6.79 7.19 5.85
N VAL A 423 -6.00 6.14 6.06
CA VAL A 423 -4.54 6.22 6.08
C VAL A 423 -4.00 5.60 4.81
N ILE A 424 -3.06 6.28 4.15
CA ILE A 424 -2.34 5.77 2.98
C ILE A 424 -0.93 5.45 3.46
N ASN A 425 -0.62 4.16 3.61
CA ASN A 425 0.64 3.66 4.16
C ASN A 425 1.49 2.98 3.07
N PRO A 426 2.30 3.73 2.29
CA PRO A 426 3.25 3.11 1.39
C PRO A 426 4.31 2.34 2.20
N ARG A 427 4.70 1.15 1.73
CA ARG A 427 5.71 0.31 2.40
C ARG A 427 7.08 0.52 1.75
N ARG A 428 8.04 1.10 2.48
CA ARG A 428 9.36 1.51 1.98
C ARG A 428 10.43 1.37 3.05
N GLY A 429 11.34 0.41 2.88
CA GLY A 429 12.41 0.16 3.85
C GLY A 429 11.88 -0.27 5.23
N ASN A 430 12.81 -0.53 6.15
CA ASN A 430 12.51 -0.96 7.52
C ASN A 430 13.13 0.03 8.50
N THR A 431 12.52 0.24 9.66
CA THR A 431 12.98 1.24 10.62
C THR A 431 14.26 0.80 11.35
N ILE A 432 14.30 -0.45 11.83
CA ILE A 432 15.52 -1.09 12.33
C ILE A 432 15.65 -2.45 11.67
N ARG A 433 16.73 -2.68 10.92
CA ARG A 433 17.01 -3.96 10.25
C ARG A 433 18.35 -4.51 10.70
N SER A 434 18.39 -5.73 11.22
CA SER A 434 19.62 -6.50 11.39
C SER A 434 19.79 -7.50 10.24
N VAL A 435 20.97 -7.50 9.63
CA VAL A 435 21.27 -8.32 8.45
C VAL A 435 22.52 -9.15 8.71
N SER A 436 22.37 -10.47 8.63
CA SER A 436 23.44 -11.43 8.88
C SER A 436 24.14 -11.14 10.21
N CYS A 437 23.34 -10.77 11.23
CA CYS A 437 23.79 -10.44 12.57
C CYS A 437 23.53 -11.60 13.53
N GLY A 438 24.13 -11.55 14.73
CA GLY A 438 23.85 -12.54 15.77
C GLY A 438 24.05 -12.00 17.18
N ARG A 439 23.24 -12.45 18.13
CA ARG A 439 23.27 -12.01 19.53
C ARG A 439 23.16 -10.48 19.67
N MET A 440 22.33 -9.85 18.84
CA MET A 440 21.99 -8.44 18.99
C MET A 440 21.06 -8.26 20.19
N THR A 441 21.14 -7.13 20.89
CA THR A 441 20.16 -6.75 21.92
C THR A 441 19.64 -5.34 21.63
N PHE A 442 18.35 -5.22 21.39
CA PHE A 442 17.64 -3.95 21.29
C PHE A 442 16.80 -3.81 22.55
N GLU A 443 17.11 -2.82 23.37
CA GLU A 443 16.44 -2.60 24.65
C GLU A 443 15.90 -1.17 24.76
N ASP A 444 14.66 -1.02 25.19
CA ASP A 444 14.04 0.29 25.43
C ASP A 444 14.09 1.20 24.19
N ILE A 445 13.66 0.66 23.04
CA ILE A 445 13.59 1.39 21.77
C ILE A 445 12.13 1.73 21.46
N THR A 446 11.86 3.01 21.18
CA THR A 446 10.51 3.47 20.81
C THR A 446 10.47 3.94 19.36
N LEU A 447 9.58 3.37 18.56
CA LEU A 447 9.26 3.82 17.21
C LEU A 447 7.88 4.48 17.22
N TYR A 448 7.81 5.74 16.81
CA TYR A 448 6.54 6.49 16.71
C TYR A 448 5.90 6.47 15.32
N ALA A 449 6.63 5.96 14.34
CA ALA A 449 6.20 5.66 12.98
C ALA A 449 7.21 4.66 12.38
N SER A 450 6.84 4.02 11.28
CA SER A 450 7.72 3.17 10.47
C SER A 450 7.28 3.24 9.02
N SER A 451 8.23 3.37 8.09
CA SER A 451 7.94 3.38 6.65
C SER A 451 7.69 2.00 6.04
N GLY A 452 8.00 0.92 6.76
CA GLY A 452 7.69 -0.46 6.40
C GLY A 452 7.66 -1.32 7.66
N PHE A 453 8.54 -2.31 7.77
CA PHE A 453 8.64 -3.09 9.02
C PHE A 453 9.26 -2.25 10.13
N GLY A 454 8.74 -2.36 11.35
CA GLY A 454 9.31 -1.70 12.52
C GLY A 454 10.69 -2.27 12.84
N PHE A 455 10.72 -3.51 13.29
CA PHE A 455 11.94 -4.29 13.49
C PHE A 455 12.00 -5.42 12.48
N ALA A 456 13.17 -5.65 11.88
CA ALA A 456 13.39 -6.76 10.97
C ALA A 456 14.75 -7.42 11.21
N GLU A 457 14.80 -8.73 11.10
CA GLU A 457 16.05 -9.50 11.05
C GLU A 457 16.05 -10.45 9.86
N GLY A 458 17.21 -10.61 9.23
CA GLY A 458 17.35 -11.44 8.04
C GLY A 458 18.79 -11.68 7.64
N ALA A 459 18.97 -12.32 6.49
CA ALA A 459 20.24 -12.37 5.77
C ALA A 459 20.08 -11.65 4.43
N ASP A 460 21.19 -11.09 3.90
CA ASP A 460 21.26 -10.70 2.49
C ASP A 460 21.91 -11.83 1.65
N ALA A 461 22.64 -12.75 2.29
CA ALA A 461 23.10 -14.05 1.78
C ALA A 461 23.54 -14.96 2.94
N GLY A 462 23.42 -16.28 2.78
CA GLY A 462 23.87 -17.26 3.77
C GLY A 462 22.99 -17.31 5.03
N VAL A 463 23.59 -17.65 6.17
CA VAL A 463 22.88 -18.01 7.40
C VAL A 463 22.78 -16.82 8.36
N ASN A 464 21.56 -16.37 8.70
CA ASN A 464 21.32 -15.41 9.78
C ASN A 464 21.47 -16.13 11.13
N ALA A 465 22.54 -15.84 11.88
CA ALA A 465 22.81 -16.52 13.15
C ALA A 465 21.67 -16.37 14.16
N GLY A 466 21.02 -15.20 14.18
CA GLY A 466 19.88 -14.91 15.03
C GLY A 466 20.23 -14.93 16.53
N GLY A 467 19.27 -15.32 17.36
CA GLY A 467 19.38 -15.24 18.81
C GLY A 467 19.39 -13.81 19.32
N ASN A 468 18.74 -12.93 18.59
CA ASN A 468 18.60 -11.52 18.93
C ASN A 468 17.53 -11.34 20.01
N VAL A 469 17.68 -10.29 20.80
CA VAL A 469 16.79 -9.93 21.90
C VAL A 469 16.17 -8.57 21.61
N TYR A 470 14.84 -8.49 21.74
CA TYR A 470 14.07 -7.26 21.67
C TYR A 470 13.32 -7.16 22.99
N ARG A 471 13.73 -6.21 23.83
CA ARG A 471 13.23 -6.05 25.19
C ARG A 471 12.70 -4.65 25.40
N LYS A 472 11.48 -4.51 25.93
CA LYS A 472 10.87 -3.19 26.20
C LYS A 472 10.80 -2.30 24.96
N CYS A 473 10.78 -2.90 23.77
CA CYS A 473 10.64 -2.16 22.53
C CYS A 473 9.17 -1.77 22.31
N LYS A 474 8.95 -0.60 21.73
CA LYS A 474 7.61 -0.05 21.51
C LYS A 474 7.42 0.40 20.07
N ILE A 475 6.27 0.08 19.52
CA ILE A 475 5.74 0.68 18.31
C ILE A 475 4.36 1.22 18.69
N VAL A 476 4.27 2.53 18.81
CA VAL A 476 3.08 3.21 19.33
C VAL A 476 2.82 4.51 18.58
N ARG A 477 1.56 4.94 18.53
CA ARG A 477 1.23 6.29 18.04
C ARG A 477 1.93 7.34 18.90
N ARG A 478 2.48 8.39 18.30
CA ARG A 478 3.10 9.49 19.05
C ARG A 478 2.11 10.14 20.02
N PRO A 479 2.41 10.21 21.33
CA PRO A 479 1.58 10.94 22.30
C PRO A 479 1.40 12.41 21.91
N GLY A 480 0.24 12.99 22.25
CA GLY A 480 -0.07 14.38 21.94
C GLY A 480 -0.41 14.67 20.47
N THR A 481 -0.53 13.63 19.63
CA THR A 481 -0.88 13.76 18.20
C THR A 481 -2.22 13.09 17.88
N LYS A 482 -2.66 13.25 16.63
CA LYS A 482 -3.77 12.47 16.04
C LYS A 482 -3.27 11.56 14.92
N ARG A 483 -2.14 10.87 15.12
CA ARG A 483 -1.69 9.78 14.23
C ARG A 483 -2.51 8.52 14.49
N PHE A 484 -2.96 7.85 13.43
CA PHE A 484 -3.80 6.66 13.53
C PHE A 484 -3.04 5.35 13.37
N ILE A 485 -1.79 5.38 12.92
CA ILE A 485 -0.93 4.19 12.83
C ILE A 485 0.43 4.46 13.45
N GLY A 486 1.09 3.38 13.89
CA GLY A 486 2.48 3.38 14.34
C GLY A 486 3.41 2.65 13.34
N CYS A 487 2.88 1.75 12.51
CA CYS A 487 3.69 0.98 11.56
C CYS A 487 2.97 0.78 10.22
N ASN A 488 3.68 1.02 9.10
CA ASN A 488 3.11 0.84 7.76
C ASN A 488 3.00 -0.63 7.33
N ALA A 489 3.70 -1.55 7.99
CA ALA A 489 3.66 -2.99 7.76
C ALA A 489 3.86 -3.73 9.10
N ASP A 490 4.50 -4.90 9.09
CA ASP A 490 4.76 -5.74 10.26
C ASP A 490 5.52 -4.99 11.36
N ALA A 491 5.13 -5.18 12.62
CA ALA A 491 5.83 -4.57 13.75
C ALA A 491 7.20 -5.24 13.95
N PHE A 492 7.26 -6.57 13.83
CA PHE A 492 8.46 -7.38 13.88
C PHE A 492 8.47 -8.48 12.80
N HIS A 493 9.58 -8.61 12.07
CA HIS A 493 9.73 -9.63 11.03
C HIS A 493 11.08 -10.36 11.14
N SER A 494 11.07 -11.66 11.43
CA SER A 494 12.26 -12.51 11.48
C SER A 494 12.30 -13.46 10.30
N ILE A 495 13.32 -13.27 9.47
CA ILE A 495 13.56 -14.00 8.24
C ILE A 495 14.81 -14.87 8.43
N GLU A 496 14.66 -16.17 8.22
CA GLU A 496 15.76 -17.14 8.11
C GLU A 496 16.75 -17.16 9.29
N ALA A 497 16.32 -16.76 10.49
CA ALA A 497 17.13 -16.83 11.70
C ALA A 497 17.37 -18.29 12.12
N VAL A 498 18.61 -18.71 12.35
CA VAL A 498 18.91 -20.07 12.86
C VAL A 498 18.42 -20.23 14.27
N LYS A 499 18.82 -19.31 15.15
CA LYS A 499 18.28 -19.21 16.50
C LYS A 499 17.18 -18.15 16.51
N GLY A 500 15.99 -18.51 16.96
CA GLY A 500 14.84 -17.62 17.03
C GLY A 500 15.07 -16.43 17.95
N PRO A 501 14.31 -15.34 17.74
CA PRO A 501 14.38 -14.16 18.58
C PRO A 501 13.77 -14.40 19.96
N LEU A 502 14.22 -13.60 20.94
CA LEU A 502 13.49 -13.34 22.18
C LEU A 502 12.81 -11.98 22.07
N ILE A 503 11.49 -11.95 22.14
CA ILE A 503 10.67 -10.74 22.17
C ILE A 503 9.96 -10.69 23.53
N GLU A 504 10.37 -9.75 24.38
CA GLU A 504 9.84 -9.67 25.75
C GLU A 504 9.59 -8.25 26.26
N ASP A 505 8.53 -8.12 27.07
CA ASP A 505 8.10 -6.87 27.69
C ASP A 505 7.86 -5.73 26.67
N CYS A 506 7.55 -6.08 25.41
CA CYS A 506 7.34 -5.13 24.31
C CYS A 506 5.88 -4.69 24.17
N GLU A 507 5.67 -3.55 23.53
CA GLU A 507 4.35 -3.04 23.16
C GLU A 507 4.31 -2.73 21.65
N PHE A 508 3.58 -3.54 20.88
CA PHE A 508 3.40 -3.29 19.45
C PHE A 508 1.94 -2.96 19.18
N SER A 509 1.69 -1.79 18.61
CA SER A 509 0.34 -1.30 18.41
C SER A 509 0.15 -0.52 17.11
N TRP A 510 -1.08 -0.54 16.61
CA TRP A 510 -1.51 0.21 15.42
C TRP A 510 -0.65 -0.10 14.19
N SER A 511 -0.40 -1.41 13.99
CA SER A 511 0.35 -1.96 12.87
C SER A 511 -0.58 -2.21 11.68
N CYS A 512 -0.11 -1.92 10.47
CA CYS A 512 -0.83 -2.22 9.23
C CYS A 512 -0.50 -3.62 8.66
N ASP A 513 0.21 -4.45 9.41
CA ASP A 513 0.35 -5.88 9.18
C ASP A 513 0.57 -6.61 10.53
N ASP A 514 1.28 -7.73 10.53
CA ASP A 514 1.44 -8.57 11.71
C ASP A 514 2.12 -7.86 12.87
N PHE A 515 1.89 -8.31 14.10
CA PHE A 515 2.77 -7.90 15.18
C PHE A 515 4.11 -8.63 15.11
N VAL A 516 4.07 -9.94 14.81
CA VAL A 516 5.27 -10.76 14.71
C VAL A 516 5.08 -11.77 13.58
N ASN A 517 6.02 -11.80 12.63
CA ASN A 517 6.16 -12.89 11.66
C ASN A 517 7.55 -13.55 11.80
N ILE A 518 7.59 -14.88 11.98
CA ILE A 518 8.83 -15.67 12.10
C ILE A 518 8.76 -16.81 11.09
N HIS A 519 9.66 -16.81 10.11
CA HIS A 519 9.69 -17.83 9.06
C HIS A 519 11.08 -17.99 8.41
N GLY A 520 11.24 -19.08 7.66
CA GLY A 520 12.23 -19.18 6.58
C GLY A 520 11.56 -19.11 5.21
N PHE A 521 12.31 -19.42 4.14
CA PHE A 521 11.73 -19.51 2.80
C PHE A 521 11.73 -20.93 2.25
N PHE A 522 10.69 -21.24 1.48
CA PHE A 522 10.73 -22.28 0.48
C PHE A 522 11.45 -21.75 -0.77
N ALA A 523 12.42 -22.51 -1.25
CA ALA A 523 12.82 -22.52 -2.65
C ALA A 523 11.95 -23.53 -3.42
N MET A 524 12.09 -23.59 -4.74
CA MET A 524 11.26 -24.46 -5.58
C MET A 524 12.08 -25.11 -6.69
N VAL A 525 11.86 -26.39 -6.96
CA VAL A 525 12.52 -27.11 -8.06
C VAL A 525 11.95 -26.64 -9.40
N TYR A 526 12.80 -26.10 -10.27
CA TYR A 526 12.44 -25.73 -11.64
C TYR A 526 12.51 -26.93 -12.60
N ALA A 527 13.54 -27.77 -12.44
CA ALA A 527 13.74 -28.97 -13.23
C ALA A 527 14.52 -30.03 -12.45
N ALA A 528 14.25 -31.30 -12.70
CA ALA A 528 15.05 -32.42 -12.22
C ALA A 528 15.69 -33.10 -13.44
N GLN A 529 17.03 -33.08 -13.53
CA GLN A 529 17.75 -33.80 -14.57
C GLN A 529 17.76 -35.30 -14.24
N ASP A 530 18.01 -35.61 -12.97
CA ASP A 530 17.82 -36.91 -12.36
C ASP A 530 17.51 -36.72 -10.86
N SER A 531 17.45 -37.82 -10.09
CA SER A 531 17.10 -37.78 -8.67
C SER A 531 18.15 -37.15 -7.75
N THR A 532 19.33 -36.81 -8.28
CA THR A 532 20.45 -36.16 -7.57
C THR A 532 20.90 -34.82 -8.16
N HIS A 533 20.47 -34.48 -9.37
CA HIS A 533 20.82 -33.24 -10.07
C HIS A 533 19.57 -32.42 -10.37
N LEU A 534 19.41 -31.31 -9.66
CA LEU A 534 18.22 -30.45 -9.71
C LEU A 534 18.59 -29.02 -10.11
N LYS A 535 17.63 -28.32 -10.73
CA LYS A 535 17.65 -26.86 -10.85
C LYS A 535 16.70 -26.27 -9.83
N ILE A 536 17.20 -25.44 -8.91
CA ILE A 536 16.42 -24.90 -7.78
C ILE A 536 16.35 -23.37 -7.86
N ALA A 537 15.13 -22.85 -7.76
CA ALA A 537 14.82 -21.43 -7.79
C ALA A 537 14.58 -20.87 -6.38
N ASN A 538 15.22 -19.75 -6.05
CA ASN A 538 15.08 -19.02 -4.79
C ASN A 538 14.47 -17.63 -5.02
N LEU A 539 13.68 -17.12 -4.07
CA LEU A 539 13.07 -15.78 -4.19
C LEU A 539 14.08 -14.63 -4.11
N PHE A 540 15.05 -14.74 -3.20
CA PHE A 540 15.95 -13.62 -2.83
C PHE A 540 17.43 -13.98 -2.91
N HIS A 541 17.85 -15.01 -2.19
CA HIS A 541 19.23 -15.51 -2.14
C HIS A 541 19.21 -17.03 -1.91
N PRO A 542 20.32 -17.75 -2.17
CA PRO A 542 20.39 -19.16 -1.78
C PRO A 542 20.32 -19.22 -0.26
N ASN A 543 19.36 -20.00 0.26
CA ASN A 543 19.22 -20.29 1.68
C ASN A 543 19.89 -21.60 2.09
N PHE A 544 20.80 -22.08 1.24
CA PHE A 544 21.60 -23.28 1.43
C PHE A 544 23.05 -23.03 0.98
N SER A 545 23.94 -23.89 1.45
CA SER A 545 25.37 -23.97 1.09
C SER A 545 25.76 -25.43 0.89
N THR A 546 26.98 -25.69 0.42
CA THR A 546 27.57 -27.05 0.48
C THR A 546 27.39 -27.64 1.89
N ASN A 547 27.03 -28.92 1.95
CA ASN A 547 26.69 -29.70 3.14
C ASN A 547 25.41 -29.27 3.89
N SER A 548 24.64 -28.29 3.39
CA SER A 548 23.29 -28.02 3.91
C SER A 548 22.38 -29.20 3.65
N LEU A 549 21.62 -29.63 4.65
CA LEU A 549 20.57 -30.63 4.49
C LEU A 549 19.32 -29.95 3.93
N LEU A 550 18.89 -30.35 2.74
CA LEU A 550 17.65 -29.90 2.13
C LEU A 550 16.53 -30.88 2.43
N CYS A 551 15.35 -30.35 2.73
CA CYS A 551 14.09 -31.09 2.82
C CYS A 551 13.24 -30.74 1.60
N PHE A 552 12.75 -31.78 0.91
CA PHE A 552 11.91 -31.66 -0.27
C PHE A 552 10.48 -32.06 0.07
N ASN A 553 9.52 -31.26 -0.37
CA ASN A 553 8.11 -31.50 -0.15
C ASN A 553 7.30 -31.27 -1.43
N ASN A 554 6.27 -32.07 -1.63
CA ASN A 554 5.32 -31.83 -2.69
C ASN A 554 4.64 -30.46 -2.51
N PHE A 555 4.48 -29.68 -3.58
CA PHE A 555 3.88 -28.35 -3.48
C PHE A 555 2.43 -28.39 -2.96
N ASP A 556 1.63 -29.29 -3.51
CA ASP A 556 0.19 -29.32 -3.27
C ASP A 556 -0.14 -30.08 -1.98
N SER A 557 0.58 -31.19 -1.71
CA SER A 557 0.31 -32.03 -0.53
C SER A 557 1.16 -31.72 0.70
N LEU A 558 2.26 -30.98 0.54
CA LEU A 558 3.30 -30.75 1.55
C LEU A 558 3.93 -32.05 2.12
N GLU A 559 3.64 -33.21 1.55
CA GLU A 559 4.25 -34.48 1.97
C GLU A 559 5.73 -34.50 1.62
N SER A 560 6.53 -35.18 2.44
CA SER A 560 7.97 -35.30 2.26
C SER A 560 8.31 -36.12 1.00
N GLU A 561 9.11 -35.54 0.11
CA GLU A 561 9.66 -36.17 -1.10
C GLU A 561 11.12 -36.62 -0.93
N GLY A 562 11.73 -36.30 0.21
CA GLY A 562 13.05 -36.78 0.60
C GLY A 562 13.87 -35.72 1.30
N LYS A 563 15.06 -36.12 1.75
CA LYS A 563 16.08 -35.22 2.26
C LYS A 563 17.42 -35.58 1.64
N ALA A 564 18.24 -34.59 1.31
CA ALA A 564 19.59 -34.82 0.81
C ALA A 564 20.47 -33.62 1.12
N LYS A 565 21.78 -33.84 1.23
CA LYS A 565 22.74 -32.75 1.41
C LYS A 565 23.18 -32.20 0.07
N VAL A 566 23.42 -30.90 0.03
CA VAL A 566 24.05 -30.23 -1.12
C VAL A 566 25.52 -30.63 -1.20
N VAL A 567 25.93 -31.26 -2.29
CA VAL A 567 27.34 -31.54 -2.61
C VAL A 567 27.98 -30.31 -3.25
N SER A 568 27.33 -29.76 -4.27
CA SER A 568 27.78 -28.58 -5.00
C SER A 568 26.59 -27.84 -5.58
N PHE A 569 26.77 -26.55 -5.86
CA PHE A 569 25.81 -25.74 -6.58
C PHE A 569 26.50 -24.62 -7.35
N GLU A 570 25.93 -24.25 -8.49
CA GLU A 570 26.42 -23.17 -9.37
C GLU A 570 25.25 -22.39 -9.93
N ALA A 571 25.43 -21.09 -10.16
CA ALA A 571 24.38 -20.25 -10.74
C ALA A 571 24.12 -20.67 -12.18
N VAL A 572 22.85 -20.72 -12.59
CA VAL A 572 22.51 -20.88 -14.00
C VAL A 572 22.81 -19.57 -14.73
N GLU A 573 23.48 -19.64 -15.88
CA GLU A 573 23.86 -18.47 -16.69
C GLU A 573 22.88 -18.19 -17.84
N ASP A 574 22.09 -19.19 -18.27
CA ASP A 574 21.15 -19.02 -19.37
C ASP A 574 19.97 -18.12 -18.97
N GLN A 575 19.99 -16.88 -19.45
CA GLN A 575 18.99 -15.88 -19.13
C GLN A 575 17.58 -16.27 -19.61
N ASN A 576 17.44 -17.04 -20.70
CA ASN A 576 16.14 -17.49 -21.15
C ASN A 576 15.54 -18.50 -20.17
N GLU A 577 16.36 -19.42 -19.69
CA GLU A 577 15.95 -20.40 -18.68
C GLU A 577 15.60 -19.74 -17.34
N ILE A 578 16.43 -18.80 -16.89
CA ILE A 578 16.15 -18.00 -15.69
C ILE A 578 14.82 -17.26 -15.84
N ASN A 579 14.60 -16.57 -16.96
CA ASN A 579 13.37 -15.82 -17.21
C ASN A 579 12.15 -16.73 -17.30
N ASP A 580 12.28 -17.91 -17.91
CA ASP A 580 11.21 -18.91 -17.97
C ASP A 580 10.84 -19.40 -16.57
N ALA A 581 11.83 -19.83 -15.77
CA ALA A 581 11.62 -20.30 -14.41
C ALA A 581 10.93 -19.24 -13.54
N LEU A 582 11.52 -18.06 -13.44
CA LEU A 582 11.12 -17.04 -12.48
C LEU A 582 9.78 -16.36 -12.84
N LYS A 583 9.40 -16.39 -14.12
CA LYS A 583 8.11 -15.84 -14.58
C LYS A 583 7.00 -16.88 -14.54
N ASN A 584 7.24 -18.11 -14.99
CA ASN A 584 6.18 -19.09 -15.17
C ASN A 584 5.87 -19.84 -13.89
N MET A 585 6.88 -20.14 -13.04
CA MET A 585 6.62 -20.86 -11.78
C MET A 585 5.61 -20.13 -10.87
N PRO A 586 5.69 -18.80 -10.63
CA PRO A 586 4.71 -18.11 -9.81
C PRO A 586 3.31 -18.07 -10.42
N ILE A 587 3.21 -17.96 -11.74
CA ILE A 587 1.93 -17.95 -12.47
C ILE A 587 1.26 -19.32 -12.36
N GLU A 588 2.00 -20.39 -12.64
CA GLU A 588 1.48 -21.75 -12.67
C GLU A 588 1.11 -22.28 -11.28
N LYS A 589 1.84 -21.86 -10.23
CA LYS A 589 1.56 -22.25 -8.85
C LYS A 589 0.83 -21.19 -8.03
N HIS A 590 0.43 -20.09 -8.65
CA HIS A 590 -0.27 -18.97 -8.01
C HIS A 590 0.43 -18.45 -6.74
N THR A 591 1.76 -18.30 -6.79
CA THR A 591 2.56 -17.75 -5.70
C THR A 591 2.93 -16.30 -5.96
N ARG A 592 3.62 -15.66 -5.02
CA ARG A 592 4.25 -14.35 -5.22
C ARG A 592 5.31 -14.44 -6.31
N ASP A 593 5.40 -13.38 -7.11
CA ASP A 593 6.54 -13.12 -7.99
C ASP A 593 7.86 -13.23 -7.23
N PHE A 594 8.89 -13.72 -7.92
CA PHE A 594 10.25 -13.88 -7.40
C PHE A 594 10.99 -12.54 -7.55
N PRO A 595 11.13 -11.72 -6.49
CA PRO A 595 11.47 -10.31 -6.67
C PRO A 595 12.91 -10.09 -7.12
N ILE A 596 13.82 -10.96 -6.69
CA ILE A 596 15.20 -11.05 -7.20
C ILE A 596 15.29 -12.25 -8.13
N GLY A 597 14.84 -13.42 -7.65
CA GLY A 597 14.74 -14.65 -8.42
C GLY A 597 16.11 -15.18 -8.87
N LEU A 598 16.62 -16.21 -8.21
CA LEU A 598 17.90 -16.85 -8.55
C LEU A 598 17.66 -18.31 -8.90
N LEU A 599 18.41 -18.83 -9.87
CA LEU A 599 18.33 -20.22 -10.32
C LEU A 599 19.70 -20.89 -10.21
N TRP A 600 19.72 -22.10 -9.65
CA TRP A 600 20.95 -22.84 -9.32
C TRP A 600 20.91 -24.25 -9.87
N ASN A 601 22.00 -24.73 -10.51
CA ASN A 601 22.24 -26.17 -10.66
C ASN A 601 22.72 -26.70 -9.30
N VAL A 602 22.11 -27.76 -8.78
CA VAL A 602 22.37 -28.32 -7.45
C VAL A 602 22.60 -29.82 -7.56
N THR A 603 23.73 -30.29 -7.05
CA THR A 603 24.07 -31.71 -6.91
C THR A 603 23.84 -32.16 -5.48
N LEU A 604 23.17 -33.30 -5.31
CA LEU A 604 22.81 -33.89 -4.02
C LEU A 604 23.63 -35.15 -3.71
N ASP A 605 23.80 -35.46 -2.42
CA ASP A 605 24.56 -36.64 -1.97
C ASP A 605 23.80 -37.96 -2.10
N GLN A 606 22.48 -37.90 -2.24
CA GLN A 606 21.61 -39.06 -2.36
C GLN A 606 20.32 -38.70 -3.12
N PRO A 607 19.65 -39.69 -3.74
CA PRO A 607 18.48 -39.43 -4.56
C PRO A 607 17.26 -38.96 -3.74
N VAL A 608 16.48 -38.05 -4.31
CA VAL A 608 15.17 -37.59 -3.80
C VAL A 608 14.07 -37.81 -4.84
N LYS A 609 12.81 -37.79 -4.40
CA LYS A 609 11.62 -37.90 -5.28
C LYS A 609 11.14 -36.55 -5.81
N ALA A 610 11.94 -35.50 -5.67
CA ALA A 610 11.53 -34.14 -6.02
C ALA A 610 11.29 -34.01 -7.53
N GLU A 611 10.20 -33.35 -7.90
CA GLU A 611 9.78 -33.08 -9.27
C GLU A 611 9.72 -31.56 -9.50
N LYS A 612 9.35 -31.14 -10.72
CA LYS A 612 9.09 -29.73 -10.99
C LYS A 612 8.02 -29.21 -10.02
N TYR A 613 8.27 -28.04 -9.45
CA TYR A 613 7.50 -27.36 -8.41
C TYR A 613 7.64 -27.89 -6.98
N SER A 614 8.37 -28.99 -6.74
CA SER A 614 8.65 -29.41 -5.37
C SER A 614 9.24 -28.28 -4.55
N LEU A 615 8.72 -28.09 -3.34
CA LEU A 615 9.21 -27.13 -2.38
C LEU A 615 10.51 -27.64 -1.79
N VAL A 616 11.45 -26.73 -1.59
CA VAL A 616 12.78 -27.02 -1.04
C VAL A 616 12.98 -26.11 0.15
N SER A 617 13.38 -26.66 1.29
CA SER A 617 13.75 -25.87 2.47
C SER A 617 15.08 -26.36 3.03
N SER A 618 15.88 -25.44 3.54
CA SER A 618 17.13 -25.78 4.23
C SER A 618 16.83 -26.17 5.70
N ASP A 619 17.58 -27.13 6.23
CA ASP A 619 17.53 -27.51 7.65
C ASP A 619 18.27 -26.48 8.50
N GLY A 620 17.63 -25.32 8.67
CA GLY A 620 18.16 -24.15 9.33
C GLY A 620 17.40 -22.90 8.90
N GLY A 621 17.55 -21.81 9.64
CA GLY A 621 16.97 -20.53 9.25
C GLY A 621 15.43 -20.54 9.25
N ARG A 622 14.81 -20.86 10.38
CA ARG A 622 13.34 -20.80 10.56
C ARG A 622 12.92 -20.35 11.96
N GLY A 623 13.79 -19.61 12.64
CA GLY A 623 13.56 -19.08 13.97
C GLY A 623 13.50 -20.13 15.08
N ARG A 624 14.26 -21.23 15.01
CA ARG A 624 14.21 -22.31 16.01
C ARG A 624 14.36 -21.80 17.44
N GLY A 625 13.45 -22.20 18.33
CA GLY A 625 13.53 -21.83 19.74
C GLY A 625 13.14 -20.39 20.03
N PHE A 626 12.33 -19.75 19.17
CA PHE A 626 11.83 -18.40 19.42
C PHE A 626 11.02 -18.34 20.72
N ILE A 627 11.09 -17.19 21.40
CA ILE A 627 10.33 -16.94 22.62
C ILE A 627 9.64 -15.58 22.49
N ILE A 628 8.33 -15.56 22.64
CA ILE A 628 7.51 -14.35 22.66
C ILE A 628 6.77 -14.32 23.99
N ARG A 629 7.16 -13.44 24.91
CA ARG A 629 6.60 -13.43 26.27
C ARG A 629 6.35 -12.06 26.89
N ASN A 630 5.37 -11.97 27.78
CA ASN A 630 5.08 -10.76 28.58
C ASN A 630 4.80 -9.50 27.72
N ASN A 631 4.39 -9.67 26.46
CA ASN A 631 4.17 -8.54 25.57
C ASN A 631 2.72 -8.05 25.61
N TYR A 632 2.52 -6.78 25.26
CA TYR A 632 1.21 -6.22 24.96
C TYR A 632 1.11 -5.87 23.48
N PHE A 633 0.35 -6.66 22.73
CA PHE A 633 0.12 -6.42 21.31
C PHE A 633 -1.34 -6.09 21.05
N HIS A 634 -1.61 -4.94 20.42
CA HIS A 634 -3.00 -4.54 20.24
C HIS A 634 -3.25 -3.61 19.05
N ASP A 635 -4.42 -3.78 18.43
CA ASP A 635 -4.87 -3.03 17.26
C ASP A 635 -3.94 -3.21 16.04
N ASN A 636 -4.26 -4.18 15.18
CA ASN A 636 -3.66 -4.28 13.86
C ASN A 636 -4.67 -4.69 12.79
N THR A 637 -4.20 -4.74 11.55
CA THR A 637 -5.04 -5.01 10.38
C THR A 637 -4.93 -6.44 9.86
N THR A 638 -4.16 -7.32 10.49
CA THR A 638 -3.93 -8.71 10.03
C THR A 638 -3.76 -9.68 11.22
N ARG A 639 -2.76 -10.57 11.22
CA ARG A 639 -2.54 -11.59 12.27
C ARG A 639 -1.85 -10.96 13.47
N GLY A 640 -2.06 -11.47 14.68
CA GLY A 640 -1.22 -11.11 15.81
C GLY A 640 0.20 -11.66 15.61
N ILE A 641 0.35 -12.96 15.73
CA ILE A 641 1.63 -13.67 15.54
C ILE A 641 1.47 -14.71 14.42
N LEU A 642 2.28 -14.62 13.36
CA LEU A 642 2.50 -15.68 12.38
C LEU A 642 3.76 -16.47 12.77
N ALA A 643 3.55 -17.68 13.27
CA ALA A 643 4.60 -18.54 13.80
C ALA A 643 4.84 -19.74 12.87
N ASN A 644 5.84 -19.61 12.00
CA ASN A 644 6.23 -20.62 11.01
C ASN A 644 7.58 -21.29 11.37
N GLY A 645 7.92 -21.28 12.67
CA GLY A 645 9.17 -21.83 13.18
C GLY A 645 9.03 -23.18 13.86
N GLU A 646 10.09 -23.59 14.55
CA GLU A 646 10.15 -24.86 15.29
C GLU A 646 10.61 -24.64 16.74
N ASP A 647 10.20 -25.52 17.65
CA ASP A 647 10.55 -25.50 19.09
C ASP A 647 10.20 -24.16 19.78
N GLY A 648 9.11 -23.51 19.37
CA GLY A 648 8.76 -22.14 19.80
C GLY A 648 7.91 -22.05 21.07
N LEU A 649 8.01 -20.92 21.77
CA LEU A 649 7.21 -20.61 22.96
C LEU A 649 6.53 -19.24 22.84
N VAL A 650 5.20 -19.22 22.95
CA VAL A 650 4.40 -18.00 23.06
C VAL A 650 3.68 -18.02 24.40
N GLU A 651 4.11 -17.19 25.35
CA GLU A 651 3.60 -17.25 26.73
C GLU A 651 3.29 -15.91 27.38
N ASN A 652 2.25 -15.86 28.20
CA ASN A 652 1.94 -14.70 29.05
C ASN A 652 1.84 -13.36 28.27
N ASN A 653 1.37 -13.39 27.02
CA ASN A 653 1.12 -12.19 26.23
C ASN A 653 -0.34 -11.76 26.34
N ARG A 654 -0.58 -10.47 26.18
CA ARG A 654 -1.91 -9.88 25.98
C ARG A 654 -2.03 -9.45 24.52
N ILE A 655 -2.89 -10.11 23.75
CA ILE A 655 -3.06 -9.89 22.31
C ILE A 655 -4.51 -9.50 22.03
N GLU A 656 -4.75 -8.30 21.51
CA GLU A 656 -6.11 -7.75 21.41
C GLU A 656 -6.40 -7.09 20.07
N ARG A 657 -7.68 -7.12 19.66
CA ARG A 657 -8.19 -6.32 18.53
C ARG A 657 -7.41 -6.55 17.24
N THR A 658 -7.07 -7.81 16.94
CA THR A 658 -6.41 -8.19 15.69
C THR A 658 -7.40 -8.30 14.54
N GLY A 659 -6.94 -8.00 13.32
CA GLY A 659 -7.75 -8.18 12.13
C GLY A 659 -8.13 -9.64 11.87
N THR A 660 -7.18 -10.56 12.03
CA THR A 660 -7.37 -12.01 11.86
C THR A 660 -6.94 -12.72 13.15
N SER A 661 -6.38 -13.93 13.06
CA SER A 661 -6.03 -14.75 14.21
C SER A 661 -5.09 -14.01 15.15
N GLY A 662 -5.29 -14.15 16.46
CA GLY A 662 -4.31 -13.70 17.44
C GLY A 662 -2.98 -14.45 17.28
N ILE A 663 -3.05 -15.75 16.96
CA ILE A 663 -1.91 -16.58 16.53
C ILE A 663 -2.31 -17.44 15.34
N LEU A 664 -1.49 -17.40 14.30
CA LEU A 664 -1.54 -18.31 13.16
C LEU A 664 -0.27 -19.17 13.13
N ILE A 665 -0.43 -20.49 13.20
CA ILE A 665 0.64 -21.47 13.02
C ILE A 665 0.42 -22.13 11.66
N SER A 666 1.19 -21.69 10.66
CA SER A 666 1.00 -22.08 9.27
C SER A 666 2.23 -21.77 8.41
N PRO A 667 2.58 -22.64 7.44
CA PRO A 667 3.34 -22.20 6.28
C PRO A 667 2.46 -21.37 5.32
N ASP A 668 3.06 -20.42 4.61
CA ASP A 668 2.38 -19.60 3.60
C ASP A 668 2.91 -19.91 2.21
N LEU A 669 2.10 -20.62 1.42
CA LEU A 669 2.49 -21.06 0.08
C LEU A 669 2.43 -19.93 -0.94
N TYR A 670 1.56 -18.94 -0.72
CA TYR A 670 1.53 -17.78 -1.60
C TYR A 670 2.83 -16.98 -1.45
N TRP A 671 3.26 -16.73 -0.21
CA TRP A 671 4.51 -16.02 0.07
C TRP A 671 5.77 -16.90 -0.01
N LEU A 672 5.59 -18.22 -0.17
CA LEU A 672 6.66 -19.22 -0.09
C LEU A 672 7.42 -19.12 1.25
N GLU A 673 6.71 -18.82 2.33
CA GLU A 673 7.23 -18.79 3.69
C GLU A 673 7.05 -20.17 4.34
N GLY A 674 8.14 -20.75 4.81
CA GLY A 674 8.19 -22.13 5.32
C GLY A 674 9.39 -22.39 6.22
N PRO A 675 9.65 -23.65 6.59
CA PRO A 675 8.89 -24.88 6.27
C PRO A 675 7.75 -25.16 7.26
N VAL A 676 7.17 -26.36 7.26
CA VAL A 676 6.04 -26.72 8.14
C VAL A 676 6.41 -26.55 9.63
N PRO A 677 5.64 -25.75 10.40
CA PRO A 677 5.92 -25.50 11.81
C PRO A 677 5.65 -26.73 12.68
N ASN A 678 6.37 -26.87 13.78
CA ASN A 678 6.24 -27.99 14.72
C ASN A 678 6.77 -27.64 16.12
N ASN A 679 6.36 -28.41 17.14
CA ASN A 679 6.82 -28.26 18.53
C ASN A 679 6.62 -26.85 19.11
N ILE A 680 5.42 -26.27 18.93
CA ILE A 680 5.11 -24.93 19.44
C ILE A 680 4.19 -25.01 20.67
N ILE A 681 4.55 -24.27 21.71
CA ILE A 681 3.76 -24.12 22.93
C ILE A 681 3.14 -22.73 22.97
N VAL A 682 1.81 -22.68 23.08
CA VAL A 682 1.02 -21.47 23.29
C VAL A 682 0.39 -21.56 24.67
N ARG A 683 0.90 -20.80 25.64
CA ARG A 683 0.44 -20.94 27.03
C ARG A 683 0.18 -19.65 27.79
N SER A 684 -0.85 -19.65 28.64
CA SER A 684 -1.13 -18.54 29.56
C SER A 684 -1.28 -17.17 28.90
N ASN A 685 -1.65 -17.12 27.62
CA ASN A 685 -1.90 -15.86 26.91
C ASN A 685 -3.35 -15.41 27.12
N THR A 686 -3.58 -14.10 27.07
CA THR A 686 -4.92 -13.52 27.02
C THR A 686 -5.18 -12.92 25.65
N PHE A 687 -6.26 -13.38 25.02
CA PHE A 687 -6.76 -12.88 23.76
C PHE A 687 -8.11 -12.21 23.96
N SER A 688 -8.32 -11.02 23.38
CA SER A 688 -9.63 -10.38 23.39
C SER A 688 -9.94 -9.69 22.07
N ASP A 689 -11.16 -9.92 21.57
CA ASP A 689 -11.64 -9.28 20.35
C ASP A 689 -10.70 -9.54 19.15
N CYS A 690 -10.17 -10.76 19.02
CA CYS A 690 -9.39 -11.15 17.85
C CYS A 690 -10.32 -11.61 16.72
N MET A 691 -9.78 -11.66 15.49
CA MET A 691 -10.51 -11.99 14.27
C MET A 691 -11.53 -10.94 13.85
N ASN A 692 -11.26 -9.64 14.00
CA ASN A 692 -12.24 -8.55 13.80
C ASN A 692 -12.47 -8.08 12.34
N LEU A 693 -11.56 -8.34 11.39
CA LEU A 693 -11.67 -7.82 10.02
C LEU A 693 -12.45 -8.71 9.07
N LEU A 694 -13.42 -8.12 8.37
CA LEU A 694 -14.42 -8.81 7.55
C LEU A 694 -13.91 -9.38 6.25
N LEU A 695 -12.94 -8.72 5.62
CA LEU A 695 -12.39 -9.17 4.33
C LEU A 695 -11.68 -10.52 4.42
N TRP A 696 -11.04 -10.77 5.56
CA TRP A 696 -10.36 -12.04 5.84
C TRP A 696 -11.31 -13.11 6.37
N ARG A 697 -12.57 -12.74 6.57
CA ARG A 697 -13.66 -13.67 6.75
C ARG A 697 -14.41 -13.90 5.42
N GLY A 698 -13.90 -13.42 4.30
CA GLY A 698 -14.34 -13.90 2.99
C GLY A 698 -14.01 -15.38 2.79
N SER A 699 -14.90 -16.06 2.07
CA SER A 699 -14.82 -17.34 1.32
C SER A 699 -13.47 -18.01 0.98
N LYS A 700 -12.32 -17.34 1.07
CA LYS A 700 -11.04 -17.82 0.53
C LYS A 700 -9.89 -17.85 1.55
N VAL A 701 -10.17 -17.81 2.86
CA VAL A 701 -9.14 -17.61 3.89
C VAL A 701 -9.19 -18.72 4.94
N SER A 702 -8.03 -19.31 5.24
CA SER A 702 -7.85 -20.42 6.18
C SER A 702 -7.65 -20.00 7.65
N THR A 703 -7.84 -18.71 7.97
CA THR A 703 -7.88 -18.21 9.35
C THR A 703 -9.32 -18.26 9.87
N VAL A 704 -9.65 -19.25 10.69
CA VAL A 704 -11.02 -19.49 11.20
C VAL A 704 -11.11 -19.52 12.73
N ALA A 705 -10.06 -19.10 13.44
CA ALA A 705 -10.03 -18.99 14.89
C ALA A 705 -9.06 -17.93 15.42
N THR A 706 -9.19 -17.57 16.71
CA THR A 706 -8.20 -16.74 17.41
C THR A 706 -6.85 -17.45 17.53
N ILE A 707 -6.82 -18.72 17.91
CA ILE A 707 -5.64 -19.58 17.79
C ILE A 707 -5.91 -20.55 16.63
N ASN A 708 -5.17 -20.39 15.52
CA ASN A 708 -5.44 -21.10 14.28
C ASN A 708 -4.22 -21.89 13.83
N ILE A 709 -4.36 -23.21 13.71
CA ILE A 709 -3.33 -24.10 13.16
C ILE A 709 -3.85 -24.63 11.83
N VAL A 710 -3.08 -24.47 10.75
CA VAL A 710 -3.47 -24.97 9.43
C VAL A 710 -2.25 -25.08 8.50
N ALA A 711 -2.20 -26.10 7.64
CA ALA A 711 -1.19 -26.20 6.60
C ALA A 711 -1.75 -25.69 5.26
N GLY A 712 -1.04 -24.78 4.59
CA GLY A 712 -1.39 -24.33 3.23
C GLY A 712 -2.32 -23.11 3.18
N THR A 713 -1.84 -21.98 3.69
CA THR A 713 -2.43 -20.66 3.38
C THR A 713 -2.00 -20.24 1.96
N GLY A 714 -2.96 -19.88 1.10
CA GLY A 714 -2.72 -19.43 -0.28
C GLY A 714 -4.02 -19.01 -0.95
N LEU A 715 -4.05 -17.81 -1.55
CA LEU A 715 -5.29 -17.10 -1.94
C LEU A 715 -6.20 -17.86 -2.92
N GLU A 716 -5.69 -18.84 -3.68
CA GLU A 716 -6.49 -19.63 -4.63
C GLU A 716 -6.26 -21.16 -4.61
N SER A 717 -5.16 -21.67 -4.05
CA SER A 717 -4.78 -23.09 -4.12
C SER A 717 -5.44 -23.99 -3.05
N SER A 718 -5.95 -23.45 -1.94
CA SER A 718 -6.64 -24.26 -0.91
C SER A 718 -8.12 -23.89 -0.76
N LYS A 719 -8.90 -24.05 -1.85
CA LYS A 719 -10.37 -24.02 -1.76
C LYS A 719 -10.95 -25.11 -0.85
N LYS A 720 -10.12 -26.03 -0.34
CA LYS A 720 -10.50 -27.07 0.61
C LYS A 720 -9.35 -27.35 1.57
N ILE A 721 -9.67 -27.70 2.82
CA ILE A 721 -8.69 -28.20 3.76
C ILE A 721 -8.01 -29.47 3.23
N HIS A 722 -6.68 -29.46 3.30
CA HIS A 722 -5.87 -30.59 2.89
C HIS A 722 -6.20 -31.82 3.76
N PRO A 723 -6.22 -33.06 3.24
CA PRO A 723 -6.57 -34.23 4.05
C PRO A 723 -5.51 -34.67 5.06
N ILE A 724 -4.26 -34.24 4.91
CA ILE A 724 -3.11 -34.85 5.58
C ILE A 724 -2.70 -34.00 6.80
N PRO A 725 -2.58 -34.61 7.99
CA PRO A 725 -1.97 -33.99 9.16
C PRO A 725 -0.44 -33.86 8.99
N LEU A 726 0.07 -32.63 9.06
CA LEU A 726 1.47 -32.29 8.76
C LEU A 726 2.14 -31.50 9.90
N ILE A 727 1.40 -30.60 10.55
CA ILE A 727 1.87 -29.83 11.70
C ILE A 727 1.79 -30.73 12.94
N TYR A 728 2.80 -30.72 13.80
CA TYR A 728 2.81 -31.62 14.97
C TYR A 728 3.46 -31.03 16.22
N GLY A 729 3.16 -31.66 17.36
CA GLY A 729 3.74 -31.29 18.65
C GLY A 729 3.23 -29.95 19.18
N ILE A 730 1.96 -29.63 18.95
CA ILE A 730 1.39 -28.33 19.36
C ILE A 730 0.71 -28.45 20.71
N THR A 731 1.05 -27.56 21.64
CA THR A 731 0.40 -27.47 22.95
C THR A 731 -0.28 -26.11 23.11
N ILE A 732 -1.58 -26.12 23.41
CA ILE A 732 -2.39 -24.93 23.71
C ILE A 732 -2.91 -25.08 25.14
N GLU A 733 -2.29 -24.40 26.10
CA GLU A 733 -2.61 -24.58 27.52
C GLU A 733 -2.85 -23.29 28.32
N GLY A 734 -3.88 -23.28 29.16
CA GLY A 734 -4.07 -22.18 30.12
C GLY A 734 -4.37 -20.81 29.51
N ASN A 735 -4.74 -20.73 28.22
CA ASN A 735 -5.02 -19.45 27.57
C ASN A 735 -6.45 -18.98 27.89
N ARG A 736 -6.64 -17.66 27.91
CA ARG A 736 -7.96 -17.02 28.01
C ARG A 736 -8.31 -16.38 26.68
N ILE A 737 -9.43 -16.76 26.08
CA ILE A 737 -9.91 -16.28 24.79
C ILE A 737 -11.28 -15.65 24.98
N ILE A 738 -11.38 -14.35 24.78
CA ILE A 738 -12.59 -13.56 25.05
C ILE A 738 -13.10 -12.97 23.74
N ARG A 739 -14.37 -13.22 23.41
CA ARG A 739 -15.05 -12.64 22.25
C ARG A 739 -14.30 -12.86 20.93
N SER A 740 -13.90 -14.11 20.67
CA SER A 740 -13.31 -14.46 19.36
C SER A 740 -14.32 -14.23 18.26
N GLY A 741 -13.91 -13.61 17.15
CA GLY A 741 -14.83 -13.32 16.04
C GLY A 741 -15.41 -14.56 15.35
N ILE A 742 -14.70 -15.69 15.40
CA ILE A 742 -15.16 -17.03 14.95
C ILE A 742 -14.79 -18.04 16.06
N ALA A 743 -14.17 -19.19 15.77
CA ALA A 743 -13.82 -20.16 16.78
C ALA A 743 -12.78 -19.62 17.76
N GLY A 744 -12.77 -20.12 18.99
CA GLY A 744 -11.69 -19.83 19.92
C GLY A 744 -10.39 -20.47 19.43
N ILE A 745 -10.45 -21.78 19.17
CA ILE A 745 -9.32 -22.59 18.72
C ILE A 745 -9.72 -23.41 17.49
N PHE A 746 -8.88 -23.39 16.45
CA PHE A 746 -8.99 -24.27 15.29
C PHE A 746 -7.71 -25.08 15.10
N VAL A 747 -7.87 -26.39 14.90
CA VAL A 747 -6.78 -27.32 14.60
C VAL A 747 -7.05 -28.01 13.26
N GLY A 748 -6.34 -27.55 12.24
CA GLY A 748 -6.34 -28.07 10.88
C GLY A 748 -4.99 -28.72 10.53
N ASN A 749 -5.01 -29.84 9.83
CA ASN A 749 -3.79 -30.47 9.28
C ASN A 749 -2.73 -30.77 10.34
N ALA A 750 -3.14 -31.21 11.52
CA ALA A 750 -2.22 -31.39 12.63
C ALA A 750 -2.41 -32.71 13.39
N PHE A 751 -1.32 -33.21 13.97
CA PHE A 751 -1.33 -34.38 14.84
C PHE A 751 -0.48 -34.16 16.09
N ASP A 752 -0.68 -34.99 17.10
CA ASP A 752 -0.01 -34.85 18.41
C ASP A 752 -0.26 -33.45 19.01
N VAL A 753 -1.54 -33.11 19.18
CA VAL A 753 -1.98 -31.79 19.66
C VAL A 753 -2.61 -31.91 21.05
N THR A 754 -2.19 -31.06 21.98
CA THR A 754 -2.77 -30.98 23.33
C THR A 754 -3.48 -29.64 23.51
N ILE A 755 -4.75 -29.68 23.91
CA ILE A 755 -5.58 -28.50 24.23
C ILE A 755 -6.13 -28.66 25.64
N LYS A 756 -5.60 -27.91 26.61
CA LYS A 756 -5.99 -28.11 28.02
C LYS A 756 -6.08 -26.83 28.85
N TYR A 757 -6.96 -26.81 29.83
CA TYR A 757 -7.07 -25.70 30.80
C TYR A 757 -7.34 -24.32 30.18
N ASN A 758 -7.82 -24.24 28.94
CA ASN A 758 -8.15 -22.96 28.32
C ASN A 758 -9.54 -22.49 28.78
N LEU A 759 -9.69 -21.18 28.93
CA LEU A 759 -10.97 -20.51 29.14
C LEU A 759 -11.38 -19.80 27.84
N ILE A 760 -12.50 -20.20 27.25
CA ILE A 760 -13.05 -19.60 26.03
C ILE A 760 -14.41 -18.99 26.37
N GLU A 761 -14.50 -17.67 26.31
CA GLU A 761 -15.70 -16.88 26.66
C GLU A 761 -16.27 -16.23 25.40
N ASP A 762 -17.52 -16.56 25.07
CA ASP A 762 -18.27 -16.03 23.94
C ASP A 762 -17.53 -16.13 22.59
N PRO A 763 -17.10 -17.34 22.17
CA PRO A 763 -16.61 -17.54 20.81
C PRO A 763 -17.73 -17.27 19.80
N VAL A 764 -17.35 -17.00 18.55
CA VAL A 764 -18.27 -16.61 17.47
C VAL A 764 -19.06 -15.36 17.88
N PHE A 765 -18.34 -14.37 18.40
CA PHE A 765 -18.94 -13.19 19.02
C PHE A 765 -19.77 -12.36 18.02
N TYR A 766 -19.37 -12.34 16.75
CA TYR A 766 -20.11 -11.65 15.69
C TYR A 766 -20.99 -12.63 14.90
N PRO A 767 -22.08 -12.13 14.28
CA PRO A 767 -22.93 -12.96 13.43
C PRO A 767 -22.15 -13.69 12.31
N PRO A 768 -22.48 -14.96 12.01
CA PRO A 768 -21.72 -15.82 11.10
C PRO A 768 -21.90 -15.51 9.61
N LEU A 769 -22.66 -14.46 9.25
CA LEU A 769 -22.87 -13.99 7.87
C LEU A 769 -21.58 -13.52 7.18
N LEU A 770 -20.49 -13.45 7.93
CA LEU A 770 -19.29 -12.72 7.60
C LEU A 770 -18.11 -13.67 7.73
N GLY A 771 -18.19 -14.86 7.14
CA GLY A 771 -17.13 -15.87 7.18
C GLY A 771 -17.13 -16.78 8.38
N ASN A 772 -17.19 -18.05 8.05
CA ASN A 772 -17.41 -19.14 8.98
C ASN A 772 -16.56 -20.35 8.58
N GLY A 773 -15.57 -20.20 7.70
CA GLY A 773 -14.77 -21.31 7.18
C GLY A 773 -15.50 -22.25 6.20
N ARG A 774 -16.77 -22.02 5.85
CA ARG A 774 -17.58 -22.94 5.02
C ARG A 774 -16.94 -23.27 3.68
N ASP A 775 -16.39 -22.29 2.99
CA ASP A 775 -15.80 -22.53 1.68
C ASP A 775 -14.49 -23.32 1.76
N PHE A 776 -13.73 -23.18 2.85
CA PHE A 776 -12.51 -23.92 3.10
C PHE A 776 -12.75 -25.32 3.70
N LEU A 777 -13.72 -25.45 4.61
CA LEU A 777 -13.98 -26.69 5.37
C LEU A 777 -15.13 -27.52 4.79
N GLY A 778 -15.97 -26.92 3.94
CA GLY A 778 -17.27 -27.46 3.51
C GLY A 778 -18.40 -27.24 4.52
N GLU A 779 -18.11 -26.79 5.73
CA GLU A 779 -19.07 -26.52 6.81
C GLU A 779 -18.59 -25.36 7.71
N GLU A 780 -19.46 -24.86 8.58
CA GLU A 780 -19.15 -23.71 9.43
C GLU A 780 -18.31 -24.07 10.67
N ALA A 781 -17.24 -23.33 10.93
CA ALA A 781 -16.38 -23.42 12.12
C ALA A 781 -16.91 -22.60 13.31
N ASN A 782 -18.23 -22.54 13.50
CA ASN A 782 -18.88 -21.72 14.53
C ASN A 782 -18.94 -22.42 15.90
N TYR A 783 -17.78 -22.79 16.46
CA TYR A 783 -17.68 -23.55 17.72
C TYR A 783 -16.59 -22.97 18.64
N GLY A 784 -16.61 -23.32 19.92
CA GLY A 784 -15.51 -22.97 20.83
C GLY A 784 -14.16 -23.53 20.38
N ILE A 785 -14.13 -24.84 20.10
CA ILE A 785 -12.99 -25.58 19.56
C ILE A 785 -13.44 -26.37 18.32
N TYR A 786 -12.66 -26.30 17.25
CA TYR A 786 -12.96 -27.00 16.00
C TYR A 786 -11.73 -27.76 15.48
N LEU A 787 -11.89 -29.05 15.18
CA LEU A 787 -10.85 -29.87 14.55
C LEU A 787 -11.22 -30.25 13.11
N ALA A 788 -10.25 -30.29 12.21
CA ALA A 788 -10.38 -30.90 10.89
C ALA A 788 -9.04 -31.45 10.38
N SER A 789 -9.07 -32.58 9.66
CA SER A 789 -7.82 -33.24 9.22
C SER A 789 -6.81 -33.38 10.36
N ALA A 790 -7.25 -34.01 11.46
CA ALA A 790 -6.46 -34.11 12.69
C ALA A 790 -6.52 -35.51 13.29
N ARG A 791 -5.45 -35.91 13.99
CA ARG A 791 -5.36 -37.19 14.71
C ARG A 791 -4.46 -37.06 15.95
N ASN A 792 -4.64 -37.95 16.92
CA ASN A 792 -3.97 -37.90 18.22
C ASN A 792 -4.08 -36.51 18.89
N VAL A 793 -5.32 -36.12 19.19
CA VAL A 793 -5.64 -34.81 19.80
C VAL A 793 -6.22 -35.04 21.19
N ASP A 794 -5.65 -34.39 22.20
CA ASP A 794 -6.12 -34.47 23.59
C ASP A 794 -6.75 -33.14 24.02
N ILE A 795 -8.07 -33.14 24.27
CA ILE A 795 -8.84 -31.97 24.69
C ILE A 795 -9.33 -32.20 26.12
N THR A 796 -8.67 -31.61 27.11
CA THR A 796 -8.94 -31.90 28.54
C THR A 796 -9.09 -30.66 29.40
N HIS A 797 -10.12 -30.62 30.24
CA HIS A 797 -10.34 -29.59 31.27
C HIS A 797 -10.41 -28.15 30.70
N ASN A 798 -11.03 -27.95 29.54
CA ASN A 798 -11.24 -26.63 28.96
C ASN A 798 -12.62 -26.09 29.38
N THR A 799 -12.68 -24.83 29.82
CA THR A 799 -13.94 -24.16 30.15
C THR A 799 -14.40 -23.34 28.95
N ILE A 800 -15.57 -23.66 28.40
CA ILE A 800 -16.16 -22.94 27.27
C ILE A 800 -17.51 -22.37 27.70
N ILE A 801 -17.60 -21.04 27.78
CA ILE A 801 -18.79 -20.27 28.16
C ILE A 801 -19.37 -19.66 26.88
N ILE A 802 -20.64 -19.95 26.61
CA ILE A 802 -21.37 -19.47 25.43
C ILE A 802 -22.63 -18.76 25.91
N ASN A 803 -22.63 -17.44 25.85
CA ASN A 803 -23.78 -16.58 26.18
C ASN A 803 -24.43 -15.95 24.92
N ASN A 804 -23.84 -16.15 23.75
CA ASN A 804 -24.38 -15.67 22.46
C ASN A 804 -25.16 -16.77 21.71
N THR A 805 -25.95 -16.38 20.73
CA THR A 805 -26.77 -17.29 19.90
C THR A 805 -26.09 -17.70 18.59
N HIS A 806 -24.85 -17.26 18.35
CA HIS A 806 -24.14 -17.47 17.08
C HIS A 806 -23.26 -18.73 17.10
N CYS A 807 -22.71 -19.07 18.27
CA CYS A 807 -21.93 -20.28 18.47
C CYS A 807 -22.84 -21.52 18.48
N GLN A 808 -22.51 -22.50 17.65
CA GLN A 808 -23.29 -23.74 17.47
C GLN A 808 -22.99 -24.80 18.54
N GLY A 809 -21.88 -24.68 19.26
CA GLY A 809 -21.53 -25.61 20.33
C GLY A 809 -20.10 -25.45 20.85
N LYS A 810 -19.76 -26.26 21.86
CA LYS A 810 -18.45 -26.20 22.52
C LYS A 810 -17.32 -26.76 21.67
N ILE A 811 -17.44 -28.01 21.22
CA ILE A 811 -16.40 -28.75 20.49
C ILE A 811 -17.01 -29.42 19.26
N LYS A 812 -16.35 -29.30 18.11
CA LYS A 812 -16.72 -29.99 16.87
C LYS A 812 -15.54 -30.77 16.30
N LEU A 813 -15.78 -32.04 16.01
CA LEU A 813 -14.91 -32.88 15.18
C LEU A 813 -15.44 -32.82 13.74
N GLY A 814 -14.76 -32.06 12.89
CA GLY A 814 -15.12 -31.87 11.49
C GLY A 814 -14.62 -32.99 10.58
N GLY A 815 -14.61 -32.71 9.28
CA GLY A 815 -14.16 -33.65 8.26
C GLY A 815 -12.73 -34.18 8.47
N LYS A 816 -12.54 -35.48 8.18
CA LYS A 816 -11.23 -36.17 8.15
C LYS A 816 -10.48 -36.18 9.49
N VAL A 817 -11.19 -36.04 10.61
CA VAL A 817 -10.63 -36.28 11.95
C VAL A 817 -10.61 -37.78 12.23
N GLU A 818 -9.49 -38.30 12.75
CA GLU A 818 -9.39 -39.69 13.18
C GLU A 818 -9.99 -39.85 14.58
N ASN A 819 -11.33 -39.89 14.66
CA ASN A 819 -12.09 -39.81 15.93
C ASN A 819 -11.61 -40.77 17.03
N LYS A 820 -11.15 -41.98 16.68
CA LYS A 820 -10.65 -42.98 17.65
C LYS A 820 -9.40 -42.53 18.41
N THR A 821 -8.68 -41.54 17.87
CA THR A 821 -7.45 -40.99 18.45
C THR A 821 -7.67 -39.66 19.17
N VAL A 822 -8.91 -39.17 19.20
CA VAL A 822 -9.27 -37.94 19.91
C VAL A 822 -9.77 -38.29 21.31
N ARG A 823 -9.15 -37.70 22.33
CA ARG A 823 -9.61 -37.80 23.72
C ARG A 823 -10.25 -36.48 24.12
N ILE A 824 -11.46 -36.55 24.68
CA ILE A 824 -12.18 -35.39 25.18
C ILE A 824 -12.56 -35.66 26.64
N LYS A 825 -12.15 -34.77 27.54
CA LYS A 825 -12.56 -34.76 28.94
C LYS A 825 -12.93 -33.32 29.31
N GLU A 826 -14.20 -33.09 29.58
CA GLU A 826 -14.68 -31.76 29.98
C GLU A 826 -14.10 -31.31 31.33
#